data_AF-A0A091Q4Z9-F1
#
_entry.id   AF-A0A091Q4Z9-F1
#
_cell.length_a   1.000
_cell.length_b   1.000
_cell.length_c   1.000
_cell.angle_alpha   90.00
_cell.angle_beta   90.00
_cell.angle_gamma   90.00
#
_symmetry.space_group_name_H-M   'P 1'
#
loop_
_entity.id
_entity.type
_entity.pdbx_description
1 polymer ?
#
loop_
_entity_poly.entity_id
_entity_poly.type
_entity_poly.pdbx_seq_one_letter_code
_entity_poly.pdbx_strand_id
1 'polypeptide(L)'
;QYKRETLKTTKYVELVIVADNREFQRQGKDVEKIKQRLIEIANYVDKFYRPLNIRVALVGVEVWNDMDKCSISQDPFTSLHEFLDWRKLKLLPRKPHDNAQLISGVYFQGTTIGMAPIMSMCTAEQSGGVVMDHSENPLGAAVTLAHELGHNFGMNHDTLERGCNCKASTDKGGCIMNPSTGYPFPMVFSSCSRKDLENSLEKGVGMCLFNLPEVKESFGGQKCGNGYVEDGEECDCGEPEECTNRCCNATTCTLKPGAVCAHGLCCEDCQLKPAGISCRESSNSCDLPEFCTGASPHCPANVYLHDGHACHRVDGYCYNGICQTHEQQCITLWGQGAKPAPGICFERVNSAGDPYGNCGKDSKSSFAKCEPRDAKCGKIQCQGGANRPVIGTNAVSIETNIPLQEGGRILCRGTHVYLGDDMPDPGLVLSGTKCEDGKICLNRRCQNTSVFGVHKCATKCHGRGVCNNKKNCHCEADWAPPYCDKPGFGGSMDSGPIRQADNKSLTIGVLITILCLVFAGSIMYLKRKTFMRWLFTSKKTTIEKLRSVSPARPSSSSEPNHVHTASLSKNLITKPQNTNIQKREGSRRPLPYQIIDISDPVKTHDLPQLRTPQRVLPPLPQLPCHQAVPERPLPATPSLRFTQENPKPNPPRKPLPADPLTRARYNSACTAVPGHAKALPHVAPVRPAPKHPPQESRSSNTVDVK
;
A
#
# COMPACT_ATOMS: atom_id res chain seq x y z
N GLN A 1 -13.88 -16.14 11.18
CA GLN A 1 -12.81 -15.73 10.25
C GLN A 1 -13.28 -14.49 9.52
N TYR A 2 -12.70 -13.32 9.82
CA TYR A 2 -12.99 -12.09 9.09
C TYR A 2 -11.84 -11.86 8.08
N LYS A 3 -12.05 -12.23 6.80
CA LYS A 3 -11.20 -11.70 5.72
C LYS A 3 -11.57 -10.22 5.56
N ARG A 4 -10.58 -9.33 5.72
CA ARG A 4 -10.80 -7.88 5.82
C ARG A 4 -11.20 -7.25 4.49
N GLU A 5 -11.92 -6.13 4.58
CA GLU A 5 -12.55 -5.43 3.47
C GLU A 5 -11.59 -4.51 2.69
N THR A 6 -10.30 -4.87 2.57
CA THR A 6 -9.25 -4.01 2.00
C THR A 6 -9.54 -3.54 0.57
N LEU A 7 -10.34 -4.30 -0.19
CA LEU A 7 -10.82 -3.95 -1.53
C LEU A 7 -12.06 -3.04 -1.58
N LYS A 8 -12.86 -2.93 -0.51
CA LYS A 8 -14.12 -2.15 -0.56
C LYS A 8 -13.87 -0.65 -0.63
N THR A 9 -12.82 -0.18 0.01
CA THR A 9 -12.43 1.24 -0.06
C THR A 9 -11.66 1.51 -1.34
N THR A 10 -12.09 2.54 -2.07
CA THR A 10 -11.37 3.02 -3.26
C THR A 10 -9.95 3.44 -2.87
N LYS A 11 -8.97 3.05 -3.67
CA LYS A 11 -7.58 3.51 -3.56
C LYS A 11 -7.33 4.61 -4.56
N TYR A 12 -6.45 5.55 -4.21
CA TYR A 12 -6.06 6.64 -5.09
C TYR A 12 -4.54 6.59 -5.28
N VAL A 13 -4.08 6.67 -6.53
CA VAL A 13 -2.66 6.77 -6.87
C VAL A 13 -2.37 8.20 -7.32
N GLU A 14 -1.58 8.93 -6.56
CA GLU A 14 -0.99 10.20 -6.97
C GLU A 14 0.18 9.91 -7.93
N LEU A 15 -0.11 9.93 -9.23
CA LEU A 15 0.82 9.62 -10.31
C LEU A 15 1.50 10.87 -10.86
N VAL A 16 2.82 10.81 -11.02
CA VAL A 16 3.59 11.76 -11.85
C VAL A 16 4.05 11.06 -13.13
N ILE A 17 3.86 11.69 -14.28
CA ILE A 17 4.39 11.21 -15.56
C ILE A 17 5.49 12.16 -16.06
N VAL A 18 6.63 11.59 -16.43
CA VAL A 18 7.78 12.32 -16.96
C VAL A 18 8.02 11.88 -18.40
N ALA A 19 8.30 12.81 -19.32
CA ALA A 19 8.78 12.51 -20.67
C ALA A 19 10.25 12.90 -20.83
N ASP A 20 11.05 11.98 -21.39
CA ASP A 20 12.46 12.22 -21.66
C ASP A 20 12.71 13.15 -22.87
N ASN A 21 13.95 13.60 -23.04
CA ASN A 21 14.33 14.49 -24.14
C ASN A 21 14.20 13.79 -25.51
N ARG A 22 14.32 12.47 -25.56
CA ARG A 22 14.12 11.70 -26.80
C ARG A 22 12.66 11.74 -27.24
N GLU A 23 11.71 11.61 -26.31
CA GLU A 23 10.29 11.74 -26.57
C GLU A 23 9.95 13.17 -26.98
N PHE A 24 10.55 14.16 -26.31
CA PHE A 24 10.46 15.57 -26.73
C PHE A 24 10.90 15.78 -28.19
N GLN A 25 12.01 15.18 -28.60
CA GLN A 25 12.47 15.23 -29.99
C GLN A 25 11.54 14.48 -30.95
N ARG A 26 11.06 13.27 -30.59
CA ARG A 26 10.17 12.45 -31.43
C ARG A 26 8.83 13.12 -31.69
N GLN A 27 8.24 13.78 -30.69
CA GLN A 27 6.94 14.43 -30.82
C GLN A 27 6.97 15.76 -31.58
N GLY A 28 8.13 16.19 -32.09
CA GLY A 28 8.29 17.42 -32.88
C GLY A 28 8.73 18.64 -32.07
N LYS A 29 9.27 18.43 -30.85
CA LYS A 29 9.75 19.50 -29.94
C LYS A 29 8.66 20.45 -29.45
N ASP A 30 7.42 19.96 -29.36
CA ASP A 30 6.26 20.69 -28.86
C ASP A 30 5.90 20.20 -27.44
N VAL A 31 6.15 21.03 -26.43
CA VAL A 31 5.92 20.72 -25.02
C VAL A 31 4.43 20.51 -24.72
N GLU A 32 3.53 21.29 -25.32
CA GLU A 32 2.10 21.23 -25.02
C GLU A 32 1.45 20.02 -25.69
N LYS A 33 1.86 19.68 -26.91
CA LYS A 33 1.47 18.42 -27.56
C LYS A 33 1.86 17.20 -26.71
N ILE A 34 3.05 17.20 -26.13
CA ILE A 34 3.51 16.09 -25.27
C ILE A 34 2.70 16.05 -23.97
N LYS A 35 2.51 17.17 -23.28
CA LYS A 35 1.65 17.23 -22.09
C LYS A 35 0.26 16.65 -22.38
N GLN A 36 -0.37 17.04 -23.49
CA GLN A 36 -1.67 16.52 -23.90
C GLN A 36 -1.66 15.00 -24.11
N ARG A 37 -0.60 14.46 -24.74
CA ARG A 37 -0.40 13.01 -24.91
C ARG A 37 -0.24 12.29 -23.55
N LEU A 38 0.53 12.85 -22.62
CA LEU A 38 0.74 12.28 -21.29
C LEU A 38 -0.54 12.29 -20.45
N ILE A 39 -1.37 13.32 -20.59
CA ILE A 39 -2.72 13.41 -19.99
C ILE A 39 -3.62 12.31 -20.56
N GLU A 40 -3.63 12.11 -21.88
CA GLU A 40 -4.41 11.04 -22.51
C GLU A 40 -3.97 9.65 -22.04
N ILE A 41 -2.66 9.42 -21.93
CA ILE A 41 -2.08 8.20 -21.34
C ILE A 41 -2.61 7.97 -19.92
N ALA A 42 -2.57 9.00 -19.05
CA ALA A 42 -3.07 8.88 -17.67
C ALA A 42 -4.58 8.57 -17.61
N ASN A 43 -5.38 9.17 -18.49
CA ASN A 43 -6.82 8.93 -18.58
C ASN A 43 -7.15 7.48 -18.97
N TYR A 44 -6.40 6.88 -19.89
CA TYR A 44 -6.51 5.45 -20.18
C TYR A 44 -6.12 4.58 -18.98
N VAL A 45 -5.04 4.94 -18.27
CA VAL A 45 -4.58 4.20 -17.07
C VAL A 45 -5.63 4.23 -15.95
N ASP A 46 -6.20 5.38 -15.61
CA ASP A 46 -7.32 5.47 -14.64
C ASP A 46 -8.48 4.55 -15.06
N LYS A 47 -8.87 4.59 -16.34
CA LYS A 47 -9.94 3.74 -16.88
C LYS A 47 -9.66 2.23 -16.73
N PHE A 48 -8.41 1.77 -16.87
CA PHE A 48 -8.05 0.37 -16.66
C PHE A 48 -8.07 -0.05 -15.18
N TYR A 49 -7.82 0.88 -14.27
CA TYR A 49 -7.75 0.64 -12.83
C TYR A 49 -9.09 0.79 -12.10
N ARG A 50 -10.06 1.54 -12.65
CA ARG A 50 -11.43 1.66 -12.09
C ARG A 50 -12.10 0.32 -11.73
N PRO A 51 -12.06 -0.74 -12.56
CA PRO A 51 -12.63 -2.06 -12.21
C PRO A 51 -11.96 -2.78 -11.03
N LEU A 52 -10.78 -2.31 -10.61
CA LEU A 52 -10.05 -2.79 -9.42
C LEU A 52 -10.36 -1.97 -8.16
N ASN A 53 -11.29 -1.00 -8.25
CA ASN A 53 -11.56 0.01 -7.21
C ASN A 53 -10.33 0.89 -6.91
N ILE A 54 -9.57 1.21 -7.96
CA ILE A 54 -8.40 2.10 -7.90
C ILE A 54 -8.63 3.26 -8.88
N ARG A 55 -8.39 4.48 -8.40
CA ARG A 55 -8.35 5.72 -9.20
C ARG A 55 -6.90 6.14 -9.38
N VAL A 56 -6.55 6.61 -10.57
CA VAL A 56 -5.21 7.11 -10.87
C VAL A 56 -5.34 8.59 -11.20
N ALA A 57 -4.82 9.43 -10.30
CA ALA A 57 -4.86 10.87 -10.39
C ALA A 57 -3.51 11.39 -10.88
N LEU A 58 -3.49 12.09 -12.00
CA LEU A 58 -2.28 12.72 -12.53
C LEU A 58 -2.01 14.00 -11.73
N VAL A 59 -1.09 13.93 -10.77
CA VAL A 59 -0.75 15.07 -9.89
C VAL A 59 0.44 15.89 -10.40
N GLY A 60 1.14 15.42 -11.43
CA GLY A 60 2.25 16.15 -12.05
C GLY A 60 2.64 15.62 -13.43
N VAL A 61 3.06 16.54 -14.30
CA VAL A 61 3.64 16.25 -15.62
C VAL A 61 4.96 17.01 -15.75
N GLU A 62 6.01 16.34 -16.20
CA GLU A 62 7.31 16.96 -16.47
C GLU A 62 7.85 16.53 -17.84
N VAL A 63 8.35 17.47 -18.63
CA VAL A 63 8.93 17.20 -19.95
C VAL A 63 10.36 17.73 -19.96
N TRP A 64 11.34 16.85 -20.20
CA TRP A 64 12.76 17.21 -20.24
C TRP A 64 13.13 17.80 -21.60
N ASN A 65 12.61 19.01 -21.88
CA ASN A 65 12.75 19.68 -23.17
C ASN A 65 14.16 20.23 -23.48
N ASP A 66 14.98 20.46 -22.45
CA ASP A 66 16.37 20.91 -22.58
C ASP A 66 17.36 19.73 -22.65
N MET A 67 17.36 18.85 -21.63
CA MET A 67 18.16 17.63 -21.56
C MET A 67 17.63 16.69 -20.47
N ASP A 68 17.94 15.40 -20.61
CA ASP A 68 17.59 14.37 -19.62
C ASP A 68 18.20 14.68 -18.25
N LYS A 69 17.44 14.42 -17.17
CA LYS A 69 17.87 14.72 -15.80
C LYS A 69 18.52 13.54 -15.08
N CYS A 70 18.55 12.39 -15.73
CA CYS A 70 19.30 11.18 -15.36
C CYS A 70 19.70 10.44 -16.65
N SER A 71 20.52 9.39 -16.56
CA SER A 71 20.99 8.69 -17.76
C SER A 71 19.94 7.72 -18.32
N ILE A 72 19.34 8.07 -19.47
CA ILE A 72 18.43 7.17 -20.22
C ILE A 72 19.21 6.45 -21.33
N SER A 73 19.03 5.14 -21.45
CA SER A 73 19.76 4.30 -22.39
C SER A 73 18.85 3.25 -23.05
N GLN A 74 19.39 2.51 -24.03
CA GLN A 74 18.66 1.37 -24.61
C GLN A 74 18.54 0.18 -23.65
N ASP A 75 19.29 0.18 -22.54
CA ASP A 75 19.06 -0.76 -21.46
C ASP A 75 17.89 -0.23 -20.60
N PRO A 76 16.69 -0.87 -20.64
CA PRO A 76 15.56 -0.45 -19.81
C PRO A 76 15.90 -0.56 -18.33
N PHE A 77 16.79 -1.50 -18.02
CA PHE A 77 17.25 -1.75 -16.69
C PHE A 77 18.00 -0.52 -16.12
N THR A 78 19.11 -0.10 -16.74
CA THR A 78 19.89 1.08 -16.31
C THR A 78 19.01 2.32 -16.20
N SER A 79 18.13 2.53 -17.19
CA SER A 79 17.23 3.68 -17.25
C SER A 79 16.25 3.73 -16.06
N LEU A 80 15.77 2.57 -15.61
CA LEU A 80 14.89 2.48 -14.43
C LEU A 80 15.60 2.86 -13.14
N HIS A 81 16.83 2.39 -12.92
CA HIS A 81 17.58 2.73 -11.71
C HIS A 81 17.90 4.22 -11.63
N GLU A 82 18.42 4.79 -12.72
CA GLU A 82 18.74 6.21 -12.84
C GLU A 82 17.50 7.09 -12.65
N PHE A 83 16.35 6.70 -13.21
CA PHE A 83 15.08 7.40 -13.03
C PHE A 83 14.56 7.32 -11.57
N LEU A 84 14.64 6.16 -10.92
CA LEU A 84 14.19 6.00 -9.53
C LEU A 84 15.10 6.74 -8.52
N ASP A 85 16.41 6.73 -8.73
CA ASP A 85 17.35 7.52 -7.90
C ASP A 85 17.14 9.02 -8.11
N TRP A 86 16.91 9.47 -9.35
CA TRP A 86 16.50 10.84 -9.63
C TRP A 86 15.16 11.18 -8.97
N ARG A 87 14.14 10.30 -9.06
CA ARG A 87 12.84 10.48 -8.42
C ARG A 87 13.01 10.73 -6.93
N LYS A 88 13.78 9.86 -6.25
CA LYS A 88 14.07 9.95 -4.82
C LYS A 88 14.82 11.23 -4.43
N LEU A 89 15.87 11.59 -5.17
CA LEU A 89 16.77 12.68 -4.81
C LEU A 89 16.32 14.06 -5.30
N LYS A 90 15.45 14.13 -6.32
CA LYS A 90 15.11 15.38 -7.04
C LYS A 90 13.61 15.63 -7.23
N LEU A 91 12.76 14.61 -7.36
CA LEU A 91 11.31 14.81 -7.58
C LEU A 91 10.53 14.79 -6.26
N LEU A 92 10.67 13.73 -5.45
CA LEU A 92 9.96 13.59 -4.17
C LEU A 92 10.14 14.79 -3.21
N PRO A 93 11.34 15.41 -3.07
CA PRO A 93 11.51 16.55 -2.17
C PRO A 93 10.77 17.84 -2.59
N ARG A 94 10.32 17.96 -3.84
CA ARG A 94 9.64 19.15 -4.39
C ARG A 94 8.16 18.94 -4.74
N LYS A 95 7.75 17.70 -5.03
CA LYS A 95 6.38 17.33 -5.37
C LYS A 95 6.10 15.96 -4.74
N PRO A 96 5.37 15.89 -3.61
CA PRO A 96 4.85 14.63 -3.06
C PRO A 96 3.99 13.92 -4.11
N HIS A 97 4.15 12.60 -4.19
CA HIS A 97 3.40 11.71 -5.09
C HIS A 97 3.67 10.25 -4.71
N ASP A 98 2.72 9.36 -5.02
CA ASP A 98 2.79 7.94 -4.68
C ASP A 98 3.69 7.16 -5.64
N ASN A 99 3.60 7.46 -6.94
CA ASN A 99 4.27 6.73 -8.01
C ASN A 99 4.72 7.66 -9.15
N ALA A 100 5.86 7.38 -9.78
CA ALA A 100 6.30 8.13 -10.96
C ALA A 100 6.65 7.19 -12.12
N GLN A 101 6.25 7.55 -13.34
CA GLN A 101 6.48 6.75 -14.56
C GLN A 101 7.19 7.60 -15.61
N LEU A 102 8.28 7.08 -16.18
CA LEU A 102 8.99 7.71 -17.30
C LEU A 102 8.46 7.17 -18.62
N ILE A 103 7.91 8.03 -19.46
CA ILE A 103 7.70 7.76 -20.89
C ILE A 103 8.98 8.15 -21.63
N SER A 104 9.63 7.17 -22.25
CA SER A 104 10.88 7.35 -23.00
C SER A 104 10.66 7.16 -24.49
N GLY A 105 11.21 8.08 -25.27
CA GLY A 105 11.27 7.93 -26.72
C GLY A 105 12.37 6.98 -27.19
N VAL A 106 13.21 6.46 -26.28
CA VAL A 106 14.35 5.56 -26.57
C VAL A 106 13.84 4.13 -26.79
N TYR A 107 14.38 3.47 -27.82
CA TYR A 107 14.11 2.05 -28.06
C TYR A 107 14.95 1.17 -27.14
N PHE A 108 14.29 0.39 -26.30
CA PHE A 108 14.94 -0.59 -25.42
C PHE A 108 15.37 -1.86 -26.17
N GLN A 109 16.42 -2.53 -25.68
CA GLN A 109 16.96 -3.73 -26.30
C GLN A 109 16.10 -4.98 -26.03
N GLY A 110 16.02 -5.86 -27.01
CA GLY A 110 15.25 -7.11 -26.92
C GLY A 110 13.76 -6.90 -27.17
N THR A 111 12.92 -7.56 -26.37
CA THR A 111 11.45 -7.50 -26.45
C THR A 111 10.82 -6.71 -25.30
N THR A 112 11.64 -6.13 -24.42
CA THR A 112 11.21 -5.37 -23.25
C THR A 112 10.76 -3.98 -23.67
N ILE A 113 9.53 -3.61 -23.32
CA ILE A 113 8.93 -2.30 -23.66
C ILE A 113 8.66 -1.43 -22.42
N GLY A 114 8.83 -1.99 -21.22
CA GLY A 114 8.68 -1.32 -19.95
C GLY A 114 9.38 -2.11 -18.84
N MET A 115 9.59 -1.48 -17.69
CA MET A 115 10.11 -2.14 -16.50
C MET A 115 9.76 -1.39 -15.22
N ALA A 116 9.33 -2.11 -14.19
CA ALA A 116 9.06 -1.59 -12.85
C ALA A 116 9.37 -2.61 -11.74
N PRO A 117 9.74 -2.17 -10.52
CA PRO A 117 9.93 -3.07 -9.39
C PRO A 117 8.58 -3.61 -8.86
N ILE A 118 8.59 -4.86 -8.40
CA ILE A 118 7.39 -5.54 -7.90
C ILE A 118 7.12 -5.23 -6.42
N MET A 119 5.85 -5.01 -6.04
CA MET A 119 5.41 -4.68 -4.67
C MET A 119 6.02 -3.40 -4.09
N SER A 120 6.45 -2.47 -4.93
CA SER A 120 7.16 -1.25 -4.53
C SER A 120 6.28 -0.01 -4.36
N MET A 121 4.97 -0.10 -4.59
CA MET A 121 4.04 1.02 -4.45
C MET A 121 4.18 1.71 -3.07
N CYS A 122 4.13 3.04 -3.06
CA CYS A 122 4.39 3.92 -1.90
C CYS A 122 5.84 3.97 -1.36
N THR A 123 6.78 3.17 -1.85
CA THR A 123 8.18 3.27 -1.41
C THR A 123 8.86 4.52 -1.99
N ALA A 124 9.72 5.16 -1.19
CA ALA A 124 10.50 6.32 -1.65
C ALA A 124 11.54 5.93 -2.72
N GLU A 125 12.10 4.72 -2.61
CA GLU A 125 13.13 4.19 -3.48
C GLU A 125 12.62 3.62 -4.81
N GLN A 126 11.46 2.93 -4.81
CA GLN A 126 11.12 1.99 -5.89
C GLN A 126 9.71 2.12 -6.46
N SER A 127 8.87 3.05 -5.96
CA SER A 127 7.52 3.28 -6.50
C SER A 127 7.57 4.05 -7.82
N GLY A 128 7.79 3.32 -8.91
CA GLY A 128 7.80 3.85 -10.26
C GLY A 128 8.22 2.83 -11.31
N GLY A 129 8.35 3.30 -12.55
CA GLY A 129 8.69 2.48 -13.71
C GLY A 129 9.19 3.31 -14.91
N VAL A 130 9.67 2.61 -15.93
CA VAL A 130 10.03 3.16 -17.24
C VAL A 130 9.21 2.48 -18.33
N VAL A 131 8.80 3.24 -19.34
CA VAL A 131 7.90 2.83 -20.42
C VAL A 131 8.43 3.38 -21.73
N MET A 132 8.65 2.52 -22.72
CA MET A 132 8.98 2.92 -24.09
C MET A 132 7.72 3.39 -24.82
N ASP A 133 7.73 4.56 -25.43
CA ASP A 133 6.65 4.96 -26.33
C ASP A 133 6.79 4.27 -27.69
N HIS A 134 6.18 3.09 -27.78
CA HIS A 134 6.29 2.15 -28.89
C HIS A 134 5.23 2.32 -29.99
N SER A 135 4.28 3.24 -29.84
CA SER A 135 3.17 3.41 -30.79
C SER A 135 2.69 4.86 -30.89
N GLU A 136 2.43 5.35 -32.09
CA GLU A 136 1.80 6.68 -32.28
C GLU A 136 0.44 6.78 -31.56
N ASN A 137 -0.25 5.65 -31.35
CA ASN A 137 -1.46 5.61 -30.53
C ASN A 137 -1.08 5.62 -29.02
N PRO A 138 -1.48 6.64 -28.23
CA PRO A 138 -1.16 6.74 -26.80
C PRO A 138 -1.67 5.56 -25.98
N LEU A 139 -2.68 4.83 -26.46
CA LEU A 139 -3.14 3.57 -25.88
C LEU A 139 -2.01 2.55 -25.72
N GLY A 140 -1.04 2.51 -26.64
CA GLY A 140 0.09 1.59 -26.57
C GLY A 140 0.98 1.84 -25.35
N ALA A 141 1.34 3.11 -25.12
CA ALA A 141 2.13 3.52 -23.95
C ALA A 141 1.31 3.38 -22.66
N ALA A 142 0.00 3.70 -22.69
CA ALA A 142 -0.89 3.57 -21.54
C ALA A 142 -1.06 2.12 -21.05
N VAL A 143 -1.14 1.15 -21.96
CA VAL A 143 -1.20 -0.27 -21.58
C VAL A 143 0.11 -0.73 -20.94
N THR A 144 1.26 -0.29 -21.46
CA THR A 144 2.56 -0.59 -20.85
C THR A 144 2.69 0.08 -19.48
N LEU A 145 2.32 1.35 -19.33
CA LEU A 145 2.30 2.03 -18.03
C LEU A 145 1.39 1.29 -17.03
N ALA A 146 0.20 0.86 -17.45
CA ALA A 146 -0.71 0.12 -16.59
C ALA A 146 -0.16 -1.26 -16.16
N HIS A 147 0.65 -1.91 -17.01
CA HIS A 147 1.38 -3.14 -16.70
C HIS A 147 2.49 -2.88 -15.66
N GLU A 148 3.32 -1.86 -15.87
CA GLU A 148 4.40 -1.50 -14.95
C GLU A 148 3.88 -1.03 -13.58
N LEU A 149 2.79 -0.25 -13.57
CA LEU A 149 2.06 0.10 -12.35
C LEU A 149 1.51 -1.16 -11.65
N GLY A 150 1.13 -2.18 -12.44
CA GLY A 150 0.66 -3.48 -11.94
C GLY A 150 1.76 -4.23 -11.19
N HIS A 151 3.00 -4.20 -11.69
CA HIS A 151 4.17 -4.68 -10.96
C HIS A 151 4.35 -3.92 -9.64
N ASN A 152 4.32 -2.58 -9.65
CA ASN A 152 4.42 -1.79 -8.41
C ASN A 152 3.33 -2.19 -7.39
N PHE A 153 2.11 -2.51 -7.85
CA PHE A 153 1.02 -3.06 -7.04
C PHE A 153 1.21 -4.51 -6.56
N GLY A 154 2.18 -5.25 -7.09
CA GLY A 154 2.48 -6.63 -6.73
C GLY A 154 1.84 -7.69 -7.63
N MET A 155 1.24 -7.29 -8.75
CA MET A 155 0.74 -8.21 -9.77
C MET A 155 1.90 -8.85 -10.51
N ASN A 156 1.84 -10.16 -10.73
CA ASN A 156 2.80 -10.86 -11.59
C ASN A 156 2.22 -11.07 -12.99
N HIS A 157 3.06 -11.56 -13.91
CA HIS A 157 2.58 -11.93 -15.24
C HIS A 157 1.54 -13.05 -15.21
N ASP A 158 0.55 -12.95 -16.10
CA ASP A 158 -0.41 -14.00 -16.40
C ASP A 158 0.24 -15.07 -17.29
N THR A 159 0.66 -16.20 -16.69
CA THR A 159 1.29 -17.32 -17.43
C THR A 159 0.59 -18.66 -17.18
N LEU A 160 0.73 -19.57 -18.14
CA LEU A 160 0.13 -20.91 -18.09
C LEU A 160 0.74 -21.76 -16.96
N GLU A 161 2.03 -21.58 -16.66
CA GLU A 161 2.75 -22.28 -15.59
C GLU A 161 2.20 -21.92 -14.20
N ARG A 162 1.70 -20.69 -14.03
CA ARG A 162 0.99 -20.24 -12.83
C ARG A 162 -0.47 -20.71 -12.78
N GLY A 163 -0.96 -21.39 -13.81
CA GLY A 163 -2.38 -21.73 -13.98
C GLY A 163 -3.27 -20.51 -14.26
N CYS A 164 -2.69 -19.38 -14.69
CA CYS A 164 -3.43 -18.17 -14.99
C CYS A 164 -3.96 -18.22 -16.43
N ASN A 165 -5.29 -18.14 -16.56
CA ASN A 165 -5.98 -18.14 -17.85
C ASN A 165 -6.74 -16.82 -18.02
N CYS A 166 -6.27 -15.99 -18.96
CA CYS A 166 -6.94 -14.77 -19.34
C CYS A 166 -8.24 -15.10 -20.09
N LYS A 167 -9.40 -14.82 -19.49
CA LYS A 167 -10.72 -15.03 -20.13
C LYS A 167 -11.04 -14.01 -21.22
N ALA A 168 -10.27 -12.92 -21.32
CA ALA A 168 -10.42 -11.98 -22.43
C ALA A 168 -9.83 -12.62 -23.69
N SER A 169 -10.61 -12.62 -24.77
CA SER A 169 -10.26 -13.29 -26.00
C SER A 169 -9.12 -12.59 -26.74
N THR A 170 -8.37 -13.33 -27.55
CA THR A 170 -7.14 -12.84 -28.21
C THR A 170 -7.42 -11.74 -29.25
N ASP A 171 -8.61 -11.73 -29.86
CA ASP A 171 -9.15 -10.64 -30.68
C ASP A 171 -9.38 -9.33 -29.91
N LYS A 172 -9.29 -9.35 -28.58
CA LYS A 172 -9.37 -8.18 -27.68
C LYS A 172 -8.04 -7.89 -26.96
N GLY A 173 -6.95 -8.48 -27.43
CA GLY A 173 -5.60 -8.25 -26.90
C GLY A 173 -5.20 -9.07 -25.68
N GLY A 174 -6.14 -9.84 -25.10
CA GLY A 174 -5.90 -10.59 -23.87
C GLY A 174 -5.94 -9.70 -22.62
N CYS A 175 -4.98 -9.89 -21.71
CA CYS A 175 -4.95 -9.24 -20.39
C CYS A 175 -3.71 -8.36 -20.23
N ILE A 176 -3.83 -7.27 -19.47
CA ILE A 176 -2.75 -6.27 -19.27
C ILE A 176 -1.47 -6.91 -18.74
N MET A 177 -1.57 -7.85 -17.78
CA MET A 177 -0.40 -8.54 -17.19
C MET A 177 0.12 -9.72 -18.03
N ASN A 178 -0.28 -9.89 -19.29
CA ASN A 178 0.38 -10.88 -20.16
C ASN A 178 1.88 -10.51 -20.34
N PRO A 179 2.83 -11.48 -20.37
CA PRO A 179 4.26 -11.21 -20.58
C PRO A 179 4.64 -10.54 -21.91
N SER A 180 3.68 -10.41 -22.82
CA SER A 180 3.88 -9.85 -24.15
C SER A 180 2.58 -9.22 -24.60
N THR A 181 2.66 -8.02 -25.16
CA THR A 181 1.54 -7.28 -25.73
C THR A 181 1.72 -7.16 -27.24
N GLY A 182 0.62 -6.95 -27.95
CA GLY A 182 0.57 -6.74 -29.39
C GLY A 182 -0.71 -6.00 -29.75
N TYR A 183 -0.90 -5.72 -31.03
CA TYR A 183 -2.17 -5.18 -31.51
C TYR A 183 -3.19 -6.31 -31.76
N PRO A 184 -4.47 -6.19 -31.34
CA PRO A 184 -5.06 -5.08 -30.58
C PRO A 184 -4.62 -5.08 -29.11
N PHE A 185 -4.52 -3.89 -28.49
CA PHE A 185 -3.99 -3.76 -27.13
C PHE A 185 -4.99 -4.24 -26.05
N PRO A 186 -4.52 -4.95 -24.99
CA PRO A 186 -5.37 -5.40 -23.88
C PRO A 186 -5.87 -4.24 -23.01
N MET A 187 -7.11 -4.36 -22.51
CA MET A 187 -7.76 -3.31 -21.69
C MET A 187 -8.27 -3.81 -20.33
N VAL A 188 -7.95 -5.05 -19.94
CA VAL A 188 -8.48 -5.69 -18.72
C VAL A 188 -7.43 -6.47 -17.95
N PHE A 189 -7.59 -6.53 -16.63
CA PHE A 189 -6.81 -7.39 -15.74
C PHE A 189 -7.44 -8.77 -15.57
N SER A 190 -6.63 -9.81 -15.34
CA SER A 190 -7.12 -11.17 -15.13
C SER A 190 -7.58 -11.40 -13.68
N SER A 191 -8.22 -12.55 -13.42
CA SER A 191 -8.51 -12.98 -12.05
C SER A 191 -7.24 -13.31 -11.24
N CYS A 192 -6.12 -13.65 -11.88
CA CYS A 192 -4.83 -13.79 -11.21
C CYS A 192 -4.29 -12.42 -10.79
N SER A 193 -4.28 -11.43 -11.69
CA SER A 193 -3.79 -10.07 -11.36
C SER A 193 -4.60 -9.45 -10.22
N ARG A 194 -5.93 -9.65 -10.21
CA ARG A 194 -6.81 -9.25 -9.09
C ARG A 194 -6.44 -9.93 -7.77
N LYS A 195 -6.21 -11.24 -7.78
CA LYS A 195 -5.81 -12.00 -6.58
C LYS A 195 -4.41 -11.60 -6.08
N ASP A 196 -3.48 -11.31 -6.98
CA ASP A 196 -2.15 -10.82 -6.60
C ASP A 196 -2.23 -9.43 -5.95
N LEU A 197 -3.02 -8.52 -6.51
CA LEU A 197 -3.33 -7.21 -5.89
C LEU A 197 -3.97 -7.39 -4.51
N GLU A 198 -4.98 -8.25 -4.37
CA GLU A 198 -5.60 -8.57 -3.07
C GLU A 198 -4.56 -9.00 -2.02
N ASN A 199 -3.72 -9.99 -2.37
CA ASN A 199 -2.67 -10.48 -1.47
C ASN A 199 -1.62 -9.40 -1.15
N SER A 200 -1.36 -8.48 -2.07
CA SER A 200 -0.39 -7.39 -1.93
C SER A 200 -0.90 -6.31 -0.98
N LEU A 201 -2.15 -5.88 -1.14
CA LEU A 201 -2.82 -4.94 -0.23
C LEU A 201 -3.04 -5.56 1.17
N GLU A 202 -3.37 -6.85 1.27
CA GLU A 202 -3.45 -7.58 2.56
C GLU A 202 -2.09 -7.59 3.30
N LYS A 203 -0.96 -7.54 2.58
CA LYS A 203 0.40 -7.47 3.16
C LYS A 203 0.82 -6.06 3.59
N GLY A 204 0.08 -5.02 3.23
CA GLY A 204 0.44 -3.62 3.50
C GLY A 204 1.15 -2.90 2.35
N VAL A 205 1.15 -3.44 1.12
CA VAL A 205 1.53 -2.61 -0.04
C VAL A 205 0.42 -1.56 -0.27
N GLY A 206 0.78 -0.34 -0.66
CA GLY A 206 -0.21 0.70 -0.95
C GLY A 206 -0.65 1.55 0.25
N MET A 207 0.16 1.65 1.32
CA MET A 207 -0.20 2.44 2.53
C MET A 207 -0.51 3.92 2.25
N CYS A 208 0.11 4.53 1.25
CA CYS A 208 -0.15 5.91 0.82
C CYS A 208 -1.50 6.10 0.13
N LEU A 209 -2.12 5.05 -0.42
CA LEU A 209 -3.21 5.17 -1.40
C LEU A 209 -4.61 5.41 -0.80
N PHE A 210 -4.67 5.98 0.42
CA PHE A 210 -5.92 6.14 1.19
C PHE A 210 -6.36 7.60 1.35
N ASN A 211 -5.50 8.59 1.06
CA ASN A 211 -5.95 9.97 0.89
C ASN A 211 -6.66 10.16 -0.46
N LEU A 212 -7.68 11.01 -0.47
CA LEU A 212 -8.20 11.57 -1.71
C LEU A 212 -7.19 12.64 -2.18
N PRO A 213 -6.72 12.63 -3.44
CA PRO A 213 -5.77 13.62 -3.94
C PRO A 213 -6.39 15.02 -3.97
N GLU A 214 -5.68 16.02 -3.42
CA GLU A 214 -6.02 17.43 -3.61
C GLU A 214 -5.48 17.90 -4.98
N VAL A 215 -6.27 17.74 -6.04
CA VAL A 215 -5.88 18.08 -7.42
C VAL A 215 -5.96 19.60 -7.64
N LYS A 216 -5.02 20.34 -7.04
CA LYS A 216 -4.85 21.80 -7.19
C LYS A 216 -4.38 22.25 -8.57
N GLU A 217 -3.78 21.33 -9.33
CA GLU A 217 -3.32 21.54 -10.71
C GLU A 217 -3.95 20.43 -11.56
N SER A 218 -5.18 20.63 -12.04
CA SER A 218 -5.82 19.64 -12.90
C SER A 218 -5.31 19.72 -14.33
N PHE A 219 -4.55 18.71 -14.73
CA PHE A 219 -3.98 18.56 -16.07
C PHE A 219 -5.08 18.17 -17.07
N GLY A 220 -5.89 19.16 -17.44
CA GLY A 220 -7.12 19.02 -18.23
C GLY A 220 -8.13 20.14 -18.02
N GLY A 221 -7.95 20.96 -16.98
CA GLY A 221 -8.93 21.97 -16.55
C GLY A 221 -9.96 21.40 -15.58
N GLN A 222 -10.61 22.28 -14.82
CA GLN A 222 -11.66 21.90 -13.86
C GLN A 222 -12.86 21.32 -14.60
N LYS A 223 -13.32 20.13 -14.20
CA LYS A 223 -14.42 19.45 -14.88
C LYS A 223 -15.24 18.56 -13.94
N CYS A 224 -16.25 19.18 -13.33
CA CYS A 224 -17.34 18.51 -12.63
C CYS A 224 -17.85 17.25 -13.35
N GLY A 225 -17.99 16.16 -12.59
CA GLY A 225 -18.37 14.83 -13.05
C GLY A 225 -17.20 13.90 -13.35
N ASN A 226 -15.95 14.29 -13.03
CA ASN A 226 -14.75 13.46 -13.19
C ASN A 226 -14.45 12.58 -11.95
N GLY A 227 -15.11 12.86 -10.83
CA GLY A 227 -15.01 12.13 -9.56
C GLY A 227 -13.79 12.50 -8.71
N TYR A 228 -13.21 13.69 -8.89
CA TYR A 228 -12.22 14.34 -8.03
C TYR A 228 -12.76 15.71 -7.62
N VAL A 229 -12.53 16.14 -6.37
CA VAL A 229 -12.98 17.47 -5.93
C VAL A 229 -11.89 18.47 -6.28
N GLU A 230 -12.19 19.36 -7.23
CA GLU A 230 -11.25 20.38 -7.74
C GLU A 230 -11.52 21.78 -7.14
N ASP A 231 -10.60 22.72 -7.32
CA ASP A 231 -10.72 24.08 -6.78
C ASP A 231 -12.01 24.79 -7.27
N GLY A 232 -12.96 25.02 -6.37
CA GLY A 232 -14.27 25.62 -6.67
C GLY A 232 -15.45 24.65 -6.58
N GLU A 233 -15.19 23.36 -6.39
CA GLU A 233 -16.19 22.33 -6.15
C GLU A 233 -16.27 21.98 -4.65
N GLU A 234 -17.47 21.62 -4.18
CA GLU A 234 -17.67 21.12 -2.81
C GLU A 234 -17.76 19.58 -2.78
N CYS A 235 -18.09 18.96 -3.92
CA CYS A 235 -18.16 17.51 -4.08
C CYS A 235 -18.21 17.12 -5.56
N ASP A 236 -17.58 16.00 -5.95
CA ASP A 236 -17.79 15.37 -7.25
C ASP A 236 -18.02 13.86 -7.05
N CYS A 237 -19.15 13.36 -7.56
CA CYS A 237 -19.60 11.98 -7.46
C CYS A 237 -19.62 11.23 -8.80
N GLY A 238 -18.97 11.78 -9.84
CA GLY A 238 -19.05 11.33 -11.22
C GLY A 238 -20.19 11.98 -12.00
N GLU A 239 -20.31 11.61 -13.29
CA GLU A 239 -21.36 12.07 -14.18
C GLU A 239 -22.77 11.81 -13.59
N PRO A 240 -23.81 12.61 -13.94
CA PRO A 240 -25.14 12.50 -13.35
C PRO A 240 -25.80 11.12 -13.41
N GLU A 241 -25.47 10.32 -14.42
CA GLU A 241 -25.98 8.95 -14.61
C GLU A 241 -25.29 7.92 -13.69
N GLU A 242 -24.05 8.19 -13.25
CA GLU A 242 -23.25 7.32 -12.38
C GLU A 242 -23.34 7.73 -10.90
N CYS A 243 -23.62 9.01 -10.63
CA CYS A 243 -23.68 9.55 -9.27
C CYS A 243 -24.84 8.97 -8.44
N THR A 244 -24.51 8.02 -7.57
CA THR A 244 -25.42 7.49 -6.53
C THR A 244 -25.41 8.31 -5.23
N ASN A 245 -24.57 9.35 -5.14
CA ASN A 245 -24.38 10.14 -3.93
C ASN A 245 -25.58 11.06 -3.67
N ARG A 246 -26.30 10.82 -2.56
CA ARG A 246 -27.49 11.61 -2.21
C ARG A 246 -27.15 13.03 -1.75
N CYS A 247 -25.94 13.25 -1.25
CA CYS A 247 -25.47 14.51 -0.65
C CYS A 247 -24.91 15.51 -1.66
N CYS A 248 -24.43 15.03 -2.82
CA CYS A 248 -23.84 15.84 -3.86
C CYS A 248 -24.83 16.17 -4.99
N ASN A 249 -24.72 17.34 -5.63
CA ASN A 249 -25.41 17.65 -6.87
C ASN A 249 -24.45 17.45 -8.07
N ALA A 250 -24.56 16.32 -8.75
CA ALA A 250 -23.67 15.92 -9.85
C ALA A 250 -23.61 16.91 -11.02
N THR A 251 -24.64 17.75 -11.22
CA THR A 251 -24.67 18.74 -12.32
C THR A 251 -23.93 20.04 -11.96
N THR A 252 -23.68 20.32 -10.68
CA THR A 252 -23.06 21.57 -10.21
C THR A 252 -21.84 21.37 -9.33
N CYS A 253 -21.53 20.13 -8.95
CA CYS A 253 -20.48 19.75 -8.01
C CYS A 253 -20.50 20.54 -6.68
N THR A 254 -21.72 20.86 -6.24
CA THR A 254 -22.01 21.50 -4.94
C THR A 254 -22.75 20.54 -4.01
N LEU A 255 -22.60 20.75 -2.71
CA LEU A 255 -23.37 20.04 -1.70
C LEU A 255 -24.86 20.41 -1.80
N LYS A 256 -25.73 19.46 -1.49
CA LYS A 256 -27.17 19.71 -1.38
C LYS A 256 -27.49 20.43 -0.06
N PRO A 257 -28.58 21.22 0.01
CA PRO A 257 -28.95 21.96 1.22
C PRO A 257 -29.01 21.06 2.47
N GLY A 258 -28.26 21.45 3.51
CA GLY A 258 -28.16 20.71 4.77
C GLY A 258 -27.08 19.62 4.81
N ALA A 259 -26.44 19.29 3.69
CA ALA A 259 -25.25 18.43 3.69
C ALA A 259 -24.01 19.22 4.18
N VAL A 260 -23.24 18.62 5.07
CA VAL A 260 -21.92 19.10 5.51
C VAL A 260 -20.80 18.36 4.77
N CYS A 261 -21.09 17.17 4.24
CA CYS A 261 -20.18 16.37 3.45
C CYS A 261 -20.92 15.50 2.43
N ALA A 262 -20.17 14.99 1.45
CA ALA A 262 -20.66 14.00 0.50
C ALA A 262 -19.75 12.76 0.40
N HIS A 263 -18.43 12.92 0.51
CA HIS A 263 -17.45 11.85 0.27
C HIS A 263 -16.62 11.54 1.52
N GLY A 264 -15.92 10.40 1.50
CA GLY A 264 -15.02 9.98 2.58
C GLY A 264 -15.66 9.10 3.66
N LEU A 265 -14.83 8.28 4.31
CA LEU A 265 -15.25 7.23 5.25
C LEU A 265 -15.81 7.79 6.59
N CYS A 266 -15.57 9.08 6.84
CA CYS A 266 -16.08 9.85 7.98
C CYS A 266 -17.29 10.73 7.62
N CYS A 267 -17.90 10.53 6.46
CA CYS A 267 -19.21 11.06 6.12
C CYS A 267 -20.30 9.97 6.28
N GLU A 268 -21.44 10.32 6.87
CA GLU A 268 -22.61 9.44 7.05
C GLU A 268 -23.88 10.29 7.02
N ASP A 269 -24.87 9.90 6.20
CA ASP A 269 -26.11 10.67 6.01
C ASP A 269 -25.89 12.18 5.78
N CYS A 270 -24.85 12.49 4.99
CA CYS A 270 -24.39 13.84 4.65
C CYS A 270 -23.83 14.67 5.83
N GLN A 271 -23.55 14.03 6.97
CA GLN A 271 -22.98 14.64 8.18
C GLN A 271 -21.62 14.02 8.55
N LEU A 272 -20.82 14.77 9.31
CA LEU A 272 -19.54 14.27 9.83
C LEU A 272 -19.78 13.24 10.94
N LYS A 273 -19.12 12.08 10.83
CA LYS A 273 -19.10 11.07 11.89
C LYS A 273 -18.40 11.61 13.15
N PRO A 274 -18.93 11.34 14.36
CA PRO A 274 -18.31 11.78 15.61
C PRO A 274 -16.85 11.35 15.76
N ALA A 275 -16.08 12.15 16.50
CA ALA A 275 -14.70 11.82 16.84
C ALA A 275 -14.62 10.48 17.59
N GLY A 276 -13.76 9.56 17.14
CA GLY A 276 -13.60 8.23 17.75
C GLY A 276 -14.41 7.10 17.09
N ILE A 277 -15.03 7.34 15.92
CA ILE A 277 -15.52 6.26 15.05
C ILE A 277 -14.35 5.72 14.23
N SER A 278 -14.09 4.41 14.27
CA SER A 278 -13.08 3.76 13.40
C SER A 278 -13.48 3.94 11.93
N CYS A 279 -12.58 4.51 11.12
CA CYS A 279 -12.78 4.68 9.67
C CYS A 279 -11.85 3.78 8.84
N ARG A 280 -10.72 3.34 9.40
CA ARG A 280 -9.87 2.31 8.82
C ARG A 280 -9.33 1.40 9.92
N GLU A 281 -9.52 0.10 9.77
CA GLU A 281 -8.82 -0.88 10.60
C GLU A 281 -7.39 -1.09 10.08
N SER A 282 -6.50 -1.56 10.97
CA SER A 282 -5.22 -2.09 10.53
C SER A 282 -5.41 -3.17 9.45
N SER A 283 -4.52 -3.26 8.47
CA SER A 283 -4.50 -4.32 7.47
C SER A 283 -3.72 -5.54 7.99
N ASN A 284 -2.53 -5.28 8.54
CA ASN A 284 -1.53 -6.28 8.91
C ASN A 284 -0.88 -5.95 10.28
N SER A 285 0.11 -6.75 10.70
CA SER A 285 0.77 -6.62 12.02
C SER A 285 1.65 -5.38 12.22
N CYS A 286 1.99 -4.67 11.13
CA CYS A 286 2.78 -3.44 11.13
C CYS A 286 1.95 -2.18 10.92
N ASP A 287 0.63 -2.31 10.83
CA ASP A 287 -0.31 -1.25 10.49
C ASP A 287 -1.13 -0.79 11.71
N LEU A 288 -1.48 0.49 11.76
CA LEU A 288 -2.29 1.08 12.83
C LEU A 288 -3.73 1.34 12.35
N PRO A 289 -4.71 1.46 13.25
CA PRO A 289 -6.06 1.90 12.90
C PRO A 289 -6.18 3.43 12.91
N GLU A 290 -7.08 3.98 12.09
CA GLU A 290 -7.48 5.40 12.12
C GLU A 290 -8.97 5.57 12.42
N PHE A 291 -9.24 6.68 13.09
CA PHE A 291 -10.53 7.07 13.61
C PHE A 291 -10.88 8.47 13.11
N CYS A 292 -12.17 8.69 12.84
CA CYS A 292 -12.69 10.00 12.50
C CYS A 292 -12.33 11.01 13.59
N THR A 293 -11.95 12.21 13.17
CA THR A 293 -11.63 13.34 14.07
C THR A 293 -12.86 14.14 14.47
N GLY A 294 -14.00 13.92 13.83
CA GLY A 294 -15.21 14.77 13.94
C GLY A 294 -15.12 16.10 13.20
N ALA A 295 -13.97 16.43 12.59
CA ALA A 295 -13.71 17.71 11.93
C ALA A 295 -13.45 17.61 10.42
N SER A 296 -13.36 16.38 9.87
CA SER A 296 -13.14 16.12 8.45
C SER A 296 -14.01 14.94 7.99
N PRO A 297 -14.55 14.97 6.76
CA PRO A 297 -15.29 13.84 6.19
C PRO A 297 -14.37 12.72 5.69
N HIS A 298 -13.07 13.01 5.53
CA HIS A 298 -12.06 12.02 5.17
C HIS A 298 -11.50 11.33 6.42
N CYS A 299 -11.18 10.05 6.29
CA CYS A 299 -10.39 9.35 7.31
C CYS A 299 -8.99 9.98 7.35
N PRO A 300 -8.33 10.09 8.52
CA PRO A 300 -6.95 10.55 8.59
C PRO A 300 -6.02 9.72 7.70
N ALA A 301 -4.92 10.34 7.24
CA ALA A 301 -3.94 9.67 6.40
C ALA A 301 -3.39 8.43 7.11
N ASN A 302 -3.36 7.30 6.39
CA ASN A 302 -2.90 6.01 6.87
C ASN A 302 -1.49 6.12 7.51
N VAL A 303 -1.39 5.68 8.76
CA VAL A 303 -0.14 5.58 9.50
C VAL A 303 0.13 4.14 9.93
N TYR A 304 1.40 3.79 9.99
CA TYR A 304 1.87 2.45 10.33
C TYR A 304 2.95 2.51 11.42
N LEU A 305 3.30 1.37 12.01
CA LEU A 305 4.34 1.27 13.03
C LEU A 305 5.69 1.76 12.49
N HIS A 306 6.41 2.54 13.30
CA HIS A 306 7.72 3.04 12.91
C HIS A 306 8.70 1.90 12.58
N ASP A 307 9.37 2.01 11.43
CA ASP A 307 10.37 1.06 10.96
C ASP A 307 11.33 0.56 12.05
N GLY A 308 11.55 -0.74 12.09
CA GLY A 308 12.32 -1.43 13.12
C GLY A 308 11.49 -1.92 14.32
N HIS A 309 10.19 -1.62 14.41
CA HIS A 309 9.29 -2.32 15.35
C HIS A 309 9.23 -3.82 15.02
N ALA A 310 9.21 -4.69 16.03
CA ALA A 310 9.04 -6.13 15.81
C ALA A 310 7.61 -6.46 15.38
N CYS A 311 7.45 -7.36 14.41
CA CYS A 311 6.13 -7.77 13.93
C CYS A 311 5.38 -8.62 14.97
N HIS A 312 4.05 -8.52 15.01
CA HIS A 312 3.24 -9.38 15.87
C HIS A 312 3.14 -10.81 15.30
N ARG A 313 3.54 -11.82 16.08
CA ARG A 313 3.51 -13.28 15.76
C ARG A 313 4.34 -13.74 14.56
N VAL A 314 5.08 -12.85 13.91
CA VAL A 314 5.98 -13.15 12.79
C VAL A 314 7.39 -12.75 13.20
N ASP A 315 8.37 -13.61 12.96
CA ASP A 315 9.76 -13.29 13.27
C ASP A 315 10.34 -12.32 12.21
N GLY A 316 10.13 -11.03 12.44
CA GLY A 316 10.46 -9.98 11.48
C GLY A 316 10.41 -8.59 12.09
N TYR A 317 10.79 -7.60 11.28
CA TYR A 317 10.69 -6.18 11.61
C TYR A 317 9.81 -5.47 10.58
N CYS A 318 9.04 -4.49 11.06
CA CYS A 318 8.25 -3.60 10.23
C CYS A 318 9.18 -2.67 9.44
N TYR A 319 8.90 -2.52 8.15
CA TYR A 319 9.58 -1.58 7.26
C TYR A 319 8.57 -1.08 6.21
N ASN A 320 8.37 0.23 6.10
CA ASN A 320 7.36 0.85 5.24
C ASN A 320 5.94 0.26 5.42
N GLY A 321 5.58 -0.13 6.65
CA GLY A 321 4.25 -0.68 6.99
C GLY A 321 4.05 -2.16 6.66
N ILE A 322 5.10 -2.85 6.20
CA ILE A 322 5.08 -4.27 5.81
C ILE A 322 6.01 -5.06 6.74
N CYS A 323 5.61 -6.29 7.09
CA CYS A 323 6.50 -7.27 7.73
C CYS A 323 7.16 -8.18 6.67
N GLN A 324 8.42 -7.94 6.33
CA GLN A 324 9.15 -8.72 5.31
C GLN A 324 9.93 -9.89 5.93
N THR A 325 9.82 -11.08 5.33
CA THR A 325 10.54 -12.29 5.77
C THR A 325 11.10 -13.07 4.57
N HIS A 326 12.23 -13.78 4.77
CA HIS A 326 12.79 -14.68 3.75
C HIS A 326 11.80 -15.76 3.32
N GLU A 327 10.98 -16.29 4.25
CA GLU A 327 9.96 -17.29 3.91
C GLU A 327 8.91 -16.74 2.96
N GLN A 328 8.37 -15.54 3.25
CA GLN A 328 7.39 -14.92 2.36
C GLN A 328 7.97 -14.62 0.98
N GLN A 329 9.24 -14.20 0.90
CA GLN A 329 9.91 -14.01 -0.38
C GLN A 329 10.14 -15.34 -1.12
N CYS A 330 10.59 -16.40 -0.43
CA CYS A 330 10.71 -17.73 -1.03
C CYS A 330 9.38 -18.26 -1.57
N ILE A 331 8.26 -18.05 -0.87
CA ILE A 331 6.92 -18.40 -1.35
C ILE A 331 6.51 -17.59 -2.59
N THR A 332 6.87 -16.30 -2.66
CA THR A 332 6.64 -15.48 -3.86
C THR A 332 7.46 -15.98 -5.06
N LEU A 333 8.71 -16.42 -4.84
CA LEU A 333 9.61 -16.88 -5.89
C LEU A 333 9.33 -18.30 -6.41
N TRP A 334 8.97 -19.22 -5.52
CA TRP A 334 8.87 -20.66 -5.82
C TRP A 334 7.47 -21.24 -5.61
N GLY A 335 6.50 -20.41 -5.21
CA GLY A 335 5.14 -20.86 -4.90
C GLY A 335 5.00 -21.49 -3.51
N GLN A 336 3.82 -22.07 -3.26
CA GLN A 336 3.46 -22.62 -1.96
C GLN A 336 4.34 -23.81 -1.55
N GLY A 337 4.64 -23.91 -0.26
CA GLY A 337 5.54 -24.94 0.30
C GLY A 337 7.03 -24.62 0.17
N ALA A 338 7.41 -23.46 -0.35
CA ALA A 338 8.78 -22.96 -0.30
C ALA A 338 9.13 -22.37 1.08
N LYS A 339 10.39 -22.49 1.48
CA LYS A 339 10.94 -22.08 2.78
C LYS A 339 12.33 -21.48 2.63
N PRO A 340 12.83 -20.65 3.57
CA PRO A 340 14.20 -20.16 3.54
C PRO A 340 15.17 -21.32 3.76
N ALA A 341 16.29 -21.31 3.04
CA ALA A 341 17.34 -22.31 3.22
C ALA A 341 18.12 -22.07 4.53
N PRO A 342 18.85 -23.08 5.06
CA PRO A 342 19.73 -22.90 6.22
C PRO A 342 20.79 -21.82 5.99
N GLY A 343 21.25 -21.16 7.06
CA GLY A 343 22.19 -20.02 6.98
C GLY A 343 23.47 -20.30 6.17
N ILE A 344 23.99 -21.53 6.25
CA ILE A 344 25.15 -21.99 5.47
C ILE A 344 24.96 -21.85 3.95
N CYS A 345 23.72 -21.94 3.43
CA CYS A 345 23.42 -21.69 2.02
C CYS A 345 23.71 -20.23 1.66
N PHE A 346 23.23 -19.27 2.47
CA PHE A 346 23.46 -17.85 2.25
C PHE A 346 24.96 -17.53 2.34
N GLU A 347 25.62 -17.99 3.40
CA GLU A 347 27.05 -17.73 3.63
C GLU A 347 27.94 -18.29 2.50
N ARG A 348 27.74 -19.55 2.11
CA ARG A 348 28.58 -20.18 1.08
C ARG A 348 28.30 -19.62 -0.31
N VAL A 349 27.03 -19.56 -0.72
CA VAL A 349 26.69 -19.09 -2.07
C VAL A 349 27.05 -17.62 -2.22
N ASN A 350 26.71 -16.77 -1.26
CA ASN A 350 26.91 -15.32 -1.42
C ASN A 350 28.36 -14.86 -1.17
N SER A 351 29.24 -15.75 -0.69
CA SER A 351 30.70 -15.51 -0.66
C SER A 351 31.37 -15.57 -2.04
N ALA A 352 30.68 -16.08 -3.07
CA ALA A 352 31.22 -16.22 -4.42
C ALA A 352 31.51 -14.85 -5.08
N GLY A 353 30.58 -13.89 -4.96
CA GLY A 353 30.66 -12.60 -5.65
C GLY A 353 30.50 -12.75 -7.15
N ASP A 354 29.52 -13.54 -7.57
CA ASP A 354 29.18 -13.83 -8.96
C ASP A 354 27.68 -13.55 -9.21
N PRO A 355 27.13 -13.68 -10.44
CA PRO A 355 25.72 -13.40 -10.71
C PRO A 355 24.73 -14.22 -9.84
N TYR A 356 25.15 -15.37 -9.36
CA TYR A 356 24.29 -16.34 -8.67
C TYR A 356 24.36 -16.19 -7.14
N GLY A 357 25.50 -15.74 -6.60
CA GLY A 357 25.73 -15.50 -5.18
C GLY A 357 26.54 -14.23 -4.91
N ASN A 358 25.86 -13.18 -4.43
CA ASN A 358 26.43 -11.85 -4.21
C ASN A 358 25.64 -11.01 -3.20
N CYS A 359 26.20 -9.85 -2.82
CA CYS A 359 25.54 -8.76 -2.09
C CYS A 359 25.23 -7.58 -3.05
N GLY A 360 24.59 -7.88 -4.18
CA GLY A 360 24.44 -6.98 -5.33
C GLY A 360 25.77 -6.59 -5.94
N LYS A 361 25.83 -5.44 -6.63
CA LYS A 361 27.04 -4.93 -7.27
C LYS A 361 27.68 -3.73 -6.58
N ASP A 362 28.97 -3.57 -6.82
CA ASP A 362 29.73 -2.37 -6.49
C ASP A 362 29.53 -1.25 -7.53
N SER A 363 30.17 -0.09 -7.30
CA SER A 363 30.10 1.07 -8.21
C SER A 363 30.82 0.89 -9.55
N LYS A 364 31.31 -0.32 -9.86
CA LYS A 364 31.92 -0.71 -11.14
C LYS A 364 31.10 -1.83 -11.81
N SER A 365 29.86 -2.04 -11.36
CA SER A 365 28.96 -3.11 -11.78
C SER A 365 29.53 -4.53 -11.58
N SER A 366 30.52 -4.68 -10.69
CA SER A 366 31.07 -5.99 -10.33
C SER A 366 30.30 -6.58 -9.16
N PHE A 367 29.99 -7.88 -9.23
CA PHE A 367 29.24 -8.56 -8.17
C PHE A 367 30.05 -8.60 -6.87
N ALA A 368 29.52 -7.95 -5.84
CA ALA A 368 30.17 -7.85 -4.54
C ALA A 368 30.01 -9.16 -3.77
N LYS A 369 31.12 -9.68 -3.24
CA LYS A 369 31.09 -10.77 -2.25
C LYS A 369 30.40 -10.28 -0.98
N CYS A 370 29.52 -11.10 -0.40
CA CYS A 370 29.01 -10.81 0.93
C CYS A 370 30.07 -11.11 2.00
N GLU A 371 30.19 -10.22 2.97
CA GLU A 371 30.73 -10.57 4.28
C GLU A 371 29.79 -11.60 4.96
N PRO A 372 30.30 -12.53 5.80
CA PRO A 372 29.47 -13.57 6.41
C PRO A 372 28.24 -13.03 7.17
N ARG A 373 28.40 -11.90 7.89
CA ARG A 373 27.31 -11.21 8.60
C ARG A 373 26.24 -10.61 7.67
N ASP A 374 26.62 -10.28 6.45
CA ASP A 374 25.79 -9.60 5.45
C ASP A 374 25.16 -10.61 4.46
N ALA A 375 25.58 -11.88 4.49
CA ALA A 375 25.18 -12.93 3.56
C ALA A 375 23.66 -13.14 3.48
N LYS A 376 22.91 -12.99 4.59
CA LYS A 376 21.44 -13.05 4.62
C LYS A 376 20.73 -11.85 3.97
N CYS A 377 21.46 -10.83 3.52
CA CYS A 377 20.96 -9.68 2.77
C CYS A 377 21.45 -9.64 1.32
N GLY A 378 22.14 -10.69 0.86
CA GLY A 378 22.53 -10.89 -0.53
C GLY A 378 21.48 -11.65 -1.34
N LYS A 379 21.91 -12.55 -2.22
CA LYS A 379 21.02 -13.44 -2.99
C LYS A 379 20.24 -14.36 -2.06
N ILE A 380 18.93 -14.47 -2.26
CA ILE A 380 18.06 -15.30 -1.43
C ILE A 380 18.27 -16.79 -1.75
N GLN A 381 18.32 -17.60 -0.69
CA GLN A 381 18.43 -19.05 -0.78
C GLN A 381 17.18 -19.70 -0.19
N CYS A 382 16.56 -20.59 -0.95
CA CYS A 382 15.28 -21.23 -0.63
C CYS A 382 15.38 -22.76 -0.75
N GLN A 383 14.37 -23.45 -0.21
CA GLN A 383 14.14 -24.89 -0.32
C GLN A 383 12.64 -25.16 -0.50
N GLY A 384 12.28 -26.30 -1.10
CA GLY A 384 10.88 -26.64 -1.39
C GLY A 384 10.28 -25.83 -2.55
N GLY A 385 8.95 -25.74 -2.59
CA GLY A 385 8.20 -25.09 -3.67
C GLY A 385 8.25 -25.85 -5.01
N ALA A 386 7.89 -25.16 -6.08
CA ALA A 386 7.90 -25.65 -7.45
C ALA A 386 9.33 -25.87 -7.99
N ASN A 387 9.44 -26.69 -9.04
CA ASN A 387 10.72 -27.03 -9.68
C ASN A 387 11.34 -25.89 -10.51
N ARG A 388 10.59 -24.81 -10.75
CA ARG A 388 11.03 -23.58 -11.42
C ARG A 388 10.45 -22.37 -10.68
N PRO A 389 11.11 -21.21 -10.75
CA PRO A 389 10.54 -19.97 -10.21
C PRO A 389 9.19 -19.64 -10.87
N VAL A 390 8.25 -19.10 -10.09
CA VAL A 390 6.89 -18.72 -10.53
C VAL A 390 6.75 -17.24 -10.88
N ILE A 391 7.89 -16.56 -11.06
CA ILE A 391 8.02 -15.13 -11.35
C ILE A 391 8.94 -14.94 -12.56
N GLY A 392 8.51 -14.12 -13.53
CA GLY A 392 9.27 -13.83 -14.75
C GLY A 392 9.37 -14.99 -15.74
N THR A 393 9.26 -14.70 -17.04
CA THR A 393 9.43 -15.71 -18.11
C THR A 393 10.90 -16.13 -18.30
N ASN A 394 11.85 -15.27 -17.90
CA ASN A 394 13.30 -15.48 -18.03
C ASN A 394 13.98 -15.86 -16.70
N ALA A 395 13.26 -16.50 -15.78
CA ALA A 395 13.83 -16.98 -14.51
C ALA A 395 14.51 -18.35 -14.67
N VAL A 396 15.74 -18.45 -14.16
CA VAL A 396 16.51 -19.69 -14.09
C VAL A 396 16.65 -20.13 -12.64
N SER A 397 16.45 -21.43 -12.41
CA SER A 397 16.72 -22.10 -11.13
C SER A 397 18.23 -22.36 -11.02
N ILE A 398 18.83 -21.95 -9.90
CA ILE A 398 20.23 -22.20 -9.59
C ILE A 398 20.30 -23.14 -8.39
N GLU A 399 20.78 -24.36 -8.61
CA GLU A 399 20.86 -25.39 -7.58
C GLU A 399 22.31 -25.62 -7.15
N THR A 400 22.63 -25.28 -5.89
CA THR A 400 23.96 -25.46 -5.30
C THR A 400 23.92 -26.57 -4.26
N ASN A 401 24.82 -27.56 -4.38
CA ASN A 401 24.92 -28.69 -3.45
C ASN A 401 26.12 -28.51 -2.49
N ILE A 402 25.85 -28.07 -1.26
CA ILE A 402 26.88 -27.85 -0.23
C ILE A 402 27.16 -29.18 0.51
N PRO A 403 28.41 -29.67 0.56
CA PRO A 403 28.77 -30.84 1.37
C PRO A 403 28.78 -30.49 2.86
N LEU A 404 28.29 -31.41 3.69
CA LEU A 404 28.34 -31.30 5.16
C LEU A 404 29.56 -32.01 5.75
N GLN A 405 30.10 -31.48 6.85
CA GLN A 405 31.24 -32.07 7.56
C GLN A 405 30.91 -33.44 8.18
N GLU A 406 29.66 -33.65 8.59
CA GLU A 406 29.15 -34.89 9.19
C GLU A 406 28.75 -35.94 8.13
N GLY A 407 28.94 -35.63 6.83
CA GLY A 407 28.45 -36.42 5.71
C GLY A 407 27.08 -35.94 5.20
N GLY A 408 26.80 -36.20 3.92
CA GLY A 408 25.60 -35.72 3.23
C GLY A 408 25.78 -34.37 2.53
N ARG A 409 24.69 -33.87 1.93
CA ARG A 409 24.68 -32.64 1.11
C ARG A 409 23.40 -31.85 1.36
N ILE A 410 23.50 -30.53 1.45
CA ILE A 410 22.35 -29.61 1.47
C ILE A 410 22.16 -29.04 0.05
N LEU A 411 20.95 -29.19 -0.48
CA LEU A 411 20.52 -28.48 -1.68
C LEU A 411 20.06 -27.06 -1.31
N CYS A 412 20.73 -26.06 -1.87
CA CYS A 412 20.35 -24.66 -1.80
C CYS A 412 19.80 -24.24 -3.16
N ARG A 413 18.59 -23.68 -3.22
CA ARG A 413 18.01 -23.13 -4.45
C ARG A 413 18.01 -21.61 -4.43
N GLY A 414 18.81 -21.01 -5.29
CA GLY A 414 18.68 -19.61 -5.68
C GLY A 414 17.92 -19.51 -7.00
N THR A 415 17.45 -18.31 -7.35
CA THR A 415 17.08 -18.00 -8.72
C THR A 415 17.92 -16.85 -9.22
N HIS A 416 18.23 -16.84 -10.51
CA HIS A 416 18.66 -15.64 -11.22
C HIS A 416 17.63 -15.36 -12.30
N VAL A 417 16.97 -14.20 -12.22
CA VAL A 417 16.05 -13.77 -13.27
C VAL A 417 16.81 -12.81 -14.17
N TYR A 418 16.94 -13.17 -15.45
CA TYR A 418 17.63 -12.34 -16.44
C TYR A 418 16.73 -11.16 -16.82
N LEU A 419 16.71 -10.14 -15.96
CA LEU A 419 15.96 -8.89 -16.11
C LEU A 419 16.86 -7.70 -16.51
N GLY A 420 18.14 -7.94 -16.78
CA GLY A 420 19.16 -6.88 -16.72
C GLY A 420 19.76 -6.78 -15.32
N ASP A 421 20.63 -5.80 -15.11
CA ASP A 421 21.84 -6.04 -14.33
C ASP A 421 21.93 -5.39 -12.93
N ASP A 422 21.22 -4.29 -12.59
CA ASP A 422 21.36 -3.61 -11.27
C ASP A 422 20.03 -3.10 -10.65
N MET A 423 18.89 -3.76 -10.86
CA MET A 423 18.75 -5.20 -10.80
C MET A 423 18.56 -5.63 -9.35
N PRO A 424 17.53 -5.16 -8.59
CA PRO A 424 16.99 -6.01 -7.56
C PRO A 424 16.35 -7.22 -8.24
N ASP A 425 17.19 -8.13 -8.74
CA ASP A 425 16.85 -9.50 -9.10
C ASP A 425 15.90 -9.98 -8.00
N PRO A 426 14.69 -10.46 -8.31
CA PRO A 426 13.74 -10.83 -7.27
C PRO A 426 14.29 -11.97 -6.38
N GLY A 427 15.37 -12.65 -6.83
CA GLY A 427 16.26 -13.49 -6.04
C GLY A 427 17.35 -12.77 -5.22
N LEU A 428 17.24 -11.48 -4.91
CA LEU A 428 17.99 -10.72 -3.89
C LEU A 428 17.05 -10.42 -2.72
N VAL A 429 17.54 -10.53 -1.48
CA VAL A 429 16.71 -10.33 -0.28
C VAL A 429 16.18 -8.89 -0.20
N LEU A 430 14.86 -8.76 -0.03
CA LEU A 430 14.19 -7.45 0.02
C LEU A 430 14.68 -6.62 1.22
N SER A 431 14.79 -5.30 1.02
CA SER A 431 15.06 -4.37 2.13
C SER A 431 13.89 -4.40 3.12
N GLY A 432 14.21 -4.31 4.41
CA GLY A 432 13.24 -4.54 5.49
C GLY A 432 13.19 -5.97 6.02
N THR A 433 13.82 -6.94 5.35
CA THR A 433 13.84 -8.35 5.82
C THR A 433 14.73 -8.49 7.05
N LYS A 434 14.27 -9.22 8.09
CA LYS A 434 15.11 -9.57 9.25
C LYS A 434 16.28 -10.48 8.83
N CYS A 435 17.51 -10.10 9.18
CA CYS A 435 18.71 -10.93 8.94
C CYS A 435 19.22 -11.61 10.22
N GLU A 436 19.08 -10.94 11.37
CA GLU A 436 19.54 -11.39 12.70
C GLU A 436 18.68 -10.72 13.77
N ASP A 437 18.79 -11.13 15.02
CA ASP A 437 18.09 -10.46 16.13
C ASP A 437 18.57 -9.01 16.28
N GLY A 438 17.62 -8.08 16.31
CA GLY A 438 17.88 -6.64 16.32
C GLY A 438 18.42 -6.08 14.99
N LYS A 439 18.43 -6.87 13.89
CA LYS A 439 19.00 -6.44 12.60
C LYS A 439 18.09 -6.73 11.40
N ILE A 440 18.22 -5.85 10.41
CA ILE A 440 17.37 -5.74 9.24
C ILE A 440 18.22 -5.46 7.99
N CYS A 441 17.82 -6.01 6.84
CA CYS A 441 18.50 -5.79 5.58
C CYS A 441 18.21 -4.39 5.04
N LEU A 442 19.25 -3.58 4.90
CA LEU A 442 19.21 -2.24 4.30
C LEU A 442 20.43 -2.04 3.43
N ASN A 443 20.22 -1.61 2.18
CA ASN A 443 21.29 -1.42 1.18
C ASN A 443 22.22 -2.65 1.09
N ARG A 444 21.62 -3.85 1.07
CA ARG A 444 22.31 -5.16 0.93
C ARG A 444 23.27 -5.49 2.09
N ARG A 445 23.07 -4.87 3.26
CA ARG A 445 23.81 -5.10 4.51
C ARG A 445 22.88 -5.38 5.69
N CYS A 446 23.33 -6.18 6.65
CA CYS A 446 22.61 -6.52 7.86
C CYS A 446 22.87 -5.47 8.95
N GLN A 447 21.97 -4.49 9.08
CA GLN A 447 22.15 -3.29 9.92
C GLN A 447 21.23 -3.33 11.14
N ASN A 448 21.63 -2.72 12.26
CA ASN A 448 20.82 -2.71 13.49
C ASN A 448 19.56 -1.84 13.32
N THR A 449 18.39 -2.27 13.81
CA THR A 449 17.12 -1.51 13.71
C THR A 449 17.16 -0.13 14.38
N SER A 450 18.13 0.11 15.27
CA SER A 450 18.38 1.41 15.89
C SER A 450 18.69 2.54 14.88
N VAL A 451 19.08 2.22 13.63
CA VAL A 451 19.28 3.25 12.57
C VAL A 451 18.04 4.10 12.30
N PHE A 452 16.84 3.56 12.52
CA PHE A 452 15.58 4.29 12.39
C PHE A 452 15.28 5.21 13.57
N GLY A 453 15.92 4.98 14.73
CA GLY A 453 15.60 5.65 15.99
C GLY A 453 14.38 5.07 16.71
N VAL A 454 13.91 3.88 16.33
CA VAL A 454 12.66 3.27 16.84
C VAL A 454 12.57 3.22 18.36
N HIS A 455 13.63 2.78 19.05
CA HIS A 455 13.66 2.72 20.51
C HIS A 455 13.52 4.11 21.15
N LYS A 456 14.22 5.12 20.62
CA LYS A 456 14.11 6.52 21.09
C LYS A 456 12.69 7.06 20.91
N CYS A 457 12.00 6.68 19.84
CA CYS A 457 10.61 7.06 19.64
C CYS A 457 9.66 6.28 20.58
N ALA A 458 9.83 4.98 20.75
CA ALA A 458 8.99 4.18 21.65
C ALA A 458 9.07 4.67 23.12
N THR A 459 10.25 5.07 23.59
CA THR A 459 10.43 5.64 24.94
C THR A 459 9.65 6.96 25.14
N LYS A 460 9.46 7.77 24.08
CA LYS A 460 8.64 9.01 24.13
C LYS A 460 7.17 8.73 24.51
N CYS A 461 6.68 7.51 24.25
CA CYS A 461 5.28 7.11 24.45
C CYS A 461 5.00 6.52 25.84
N HIS A 462 5.90 6.71 26.81
CA HIS A 462 5.75 6.32 28.24
C HIS A 462 5.37 4.86 28.50
N GLY A 463 5.59 3.95 27.54
CA GLY A 463 5.18 2.55 27.62
C GLY A 463 3.66 2.33 27.57
N ARG A 464 2.90 3.30 27.04
CA ARG A 464 1.42 3.33 26.96
C ARG A 464 0.94 3.63 25.53
N GLY A 465 1.72 3.21 24.55
CA GLY A 465 1.56 3.55 23.15
C GLY A 465 2.76 3.14 22.31
N VAL A 466 2.58 3.17 21.01
CA VAL A 466 3.58 2.79 20.00
C VAL A 466 3.93 3.99 19.12
N CYS A 467 5.11 3.97 18.50
CA CYS A 467 5.52 5.03 17.59
C CYS A 467 5.02 4.75 16.17
N ASN A 468 4.41 5.75 15.53
CA ASN A 468 4.05 5.68 14.11
C ASN A 468 5.20 6.13 13.18
N ASN A 469 5.07 5.89 11.89
CA ASN A 469 6.00 6.29 10.83
C ASN A 469 6.33 7.79 10.79
N LYS A 470 5.43 8.65 11.32
CA LYS A 470 5.63 10.10 11.47
C LYS A 470 6.32 10.50 12.78
N LYS A 471 6.79 9.54 13.59
CA LYS A 471 7.49 9.73 14.88
C LYS A 471 6.63 10.34 15.99
N ASN A 472 5.32 10.14 15.88
CA ASN A 472 4.32 10.48 16.88
C ASN A 472 3.82 9.23 17.61
N CYS A 473 3.38 9.41 18.85
CA CYS A 473 2.84 8.31 19.64
C CYS A 473 1.38 8.06 19.29
N HIS A 474 1.07 6.81 18.95
CA HIS A 474 -0.27 6.25 18.92
C HIS A 474 -0.53 5.60 20.28
N CYS A 475 -1.25 6.33 21.13
CA CYS A 475 -1.49 5.97 22.52
C CYS A 475 -2.57 4.91 22.68
N GLU A 476 -2.45 4.08 23.71
CA GLU A 476 -3.49 3.17 24.16
C GLU A 476 -4.77 3.92 24.54
N ALA A 477 -5.89 3.19 24.61
CA ALA A 477 -7.11 3.70 25.21
C ALA A 477 -6.81 4.28 26.60
N ASP A 478 -7.43 5.43 26.90
CA ASP A 478 -7.28 6.21 28.13
C ASP A 478 -6.05 7.13 28.22
N TRP A 479 -5.20 7.20 27.18
CA TRP A 479 -4.00 8.07 27.17
C TRP A 479 -4.01 9.10 26.03
N ALA A 480 -3.50 10.30 26.30
CA ALA A 480 -3.49 11.41 25.35
C ALA A 480 -2.18 11.46 24.54
N PRO A 481 -2.23 11.59 23.20
CA PRO A 481 -1.08 12.06 22.44
C PRO A 481 -0.71 13.50 22.87
N PRO A 482 0.55 13.96 22.66
CA PRO A 482 1.58 13.34 21.83
C PRO A 482 2.61 12.46 22.57
N TYR A 483 2.47 12.27 23.88
CA TYR A 483 3.43 11.52 24.72
C TYR A 483 2.84 10.32 25.48
N CYS A 484 1.51 10.16 25.52
CA CYS A 484 0.82 9.13 26.34
C CYS A 484 1.12 9.23 27.85
N ASP A 485 1.42 10.45 28.33
CA ASP A 485 1.74 10.77 29.73
C ASP A 485 0.52 11.20 30.56
N LYS A 486 -0.56 11.63 29.87
CA LYS A 486 -1.78 12.18 30.47
C LYS A 486 -3.01 11.35 30.09
N PRO A 487 -4.07 11.34 30.92
CA PRO A 487 -5.35 10.75 30.55
C PRO A 487 -5.94 11.38 29.29
N GLY A 488 -6.54 10.58 28.41
CA GLY A 488 -7.10 11.03 27.13
C GLY A 488 -7.95 9.97 26.43
N PHE A 489 -8.24 10.20 25.14
CA PHE A 489 -9.11 9.32 24.34
C PHE A 489 -8.32 8.26 23.53
N GLY A 490 -7.02 8.10 23.74
CA GLY A 490 -6.16 7.22 22.93
C GLY A 490 -5.82 7.79 21.55
N GLY A 491 -5.11 7.00 20.76
CA GLY A 491 -4.79 7.30 19.36
C GLY A 491 -3.61 8.25 19.19
N SER A 492 -3.48 8.84 18.00
CA SER A 492 -2.37 9.73 17.62
C SER A 492 -2.90 11.07 17.12
N MET A 493 -2.04 12.09 17.15
CA MET A 493 -2.25 13.34 16.41
C MET A 493 -2.50 13.09 14.90
N ASP A 494 -2.01 11.97 14.37
CA ASP A 494 -2.14 11.59 12.97
C ASP A 494 -3.33 10.68 12.65
N SER A 495 -3.93 10.01 13.64
CA SER A 495 -4.88 8.91 13.42
C SER A 495 -6.24 9.10 14.10
N GLY A 496 -6.48 10.28 14.69
CA GLY A 496 -7.67 10.55 15.50
C GLY A 496 -7.67 9.81 16.86
N PRO A 497 -8.66 10.10 17.72
CA PRO A 497 -8.81 9.45 19.02
C PRO A 497 -9.42 8.05 18.88
N ILE A 498 -9.02 7.09 19.72
CA ILE A 498 -9.60 5.73 19.74
C ILE A 498 -11.00 5.71 20.35
N ARG A 499 -11.21 6.51 21.40
CA ARG A 499 -12.47 6.58 22.16
C ARG A 499 -13.27 7.80 21.73
N GLN A 500 -14.59 7.61 21.65
CA GLN A 500 -15.54 8.73 21.58
C GLN A 500 -15.59 9.48 22.91
N ALA A 501 -15.86 10.79 22.84
CA ALA A 501 -16.24 11.57 24.02
C ALA A 501 -17.57 11.06 24.58
N ASP A 502 -17.54 10.49 25.79
CA ASP A 502 -18.75 9.94 26.42
C ASP A 502 -19.64 11.08 26.93
N ASN A 503 -20.59 11.48 26.08
CA ASN A 503 -21.59 12.52 26.35
C ASN A 503 -22.40 12.26 27.64
N LYS A 504 -22.37 11.04 28.20
CA LYS A 504 -22.95 10.74 29.53
C LYS A 504 -22.37 11.60 30.64
N SER A 505 -21.06 11.91 30.62
CA SER A 505 -20.46 12.76 31.66
C SER A 505 -20.98 14.20 31.58
N LEU A 506 -21.17 14.71 30.35
CA LEU A 506 -21.76 16.02 30.12
C LEU A 506 -23.25 16.06 30.52
N THR A 507 -24.05 15.06 30.12
CA THR A 507 -25.48 15.01 30.48
C THR A 507 -25.70 14.80 31.98
N ILE A 508 -24.85 14.02 32.66
CA ILE A 508 -24.85 13.91 34.13
C ILE A 508 -24.48 15.25 34.77
N GLY A 509 -23.46 15.96 34.27
CA GLY A 509 -23.11 17.30 34.75
C GLY A 509 -24.23 18.33 34.57
N VAL A 510 -24.90 18.31 33.42
CA VAL A 510 -26.08 19.15 33.14
C VAL A 510 -27.27 18.78 34.03
N LEU A 511 -27.53 17.49 34.25
CA LEU A 511 -28.57 17.03 35.19
C LEU A 511 -28.29 17.46 36.64
N ILE A 512 -27.04 17.34 37.10
CA ILE A 512 -26.63 17.77 38.44
C ILE A 512 -26.77 19.29 38.58
N THR A 513 -26.33 20.07 37.60
CA THR A 513 -26.47 21.54 37.65
C THR A 513 -27.94 21.99 37.61
N ILE A 514 -28.79 21.37 36.79
CA ILE A 514 -30.24 21.60 36.80
C ILE A 514 -30.85 21.25 38.17
N LEU A 515 -30.49 20.10 38.76
CA LEU A 515 -30.95 19.70 40.10
C LEU A 515 -30.52 20.70 41.18
N CYS A 516 -29.27 21.19 41.14
CA CYS A 516 -28.77 22.22 42.05
C CYS A 516 -29.54 23.54 41.90
N LEU A 517 -29.84 23.98 40.67
CA LEU A 517 -30.63 25.19 40.41
C LEU A 517 -32.08 25.06 40.88
N VAL A 518 -32.73 23.91 40.65
CA VAL A 518 -34.08 23.62 41.15
C VAL A 518 -34.09 23.58 42.68
N PHE A 519 -33.09 22.98 43.32
CA PHE A 519 -32.96 22.94 44.78
C PHE A 519 -32.76 24.34 45.38
N ALA A 520 -31.87 25.15 44.80
CA ALA A 520 -31.67 26.54 45.20
C ALA A 520 -32.95 27.38 45.03
N GLY A 521 -33.63 27.25 43.88
CA GLY A 521 -34.92 27.90 43.63
C GLY A 521 -36.01 27.48 44.62
N SER A 522 -36.06 26.20 44.99
CA SER A 522 -36.98 25.68 46.01
C SER A 522 -36.68 26.24 47.40
N ILE A 523 -35.41 26.35 47.80
CA ILE A 523 -35.00 27.02 49.05
C ILE A 523 -35.41 28.51 49.03
N MET A 524 -35.20 29.21 47.92
CA MET A 524 -35.62 30.61 47.77
C MET A 524 -37.15 30.76 47.84
N TYR A 525 -37.90 29.88 47.19
CA TYR A 525 -39.36 29.85 47.25
C TYR A 525 -39.86 29.56 48.68
N LEU A 526 -39.27 28.58 49.38
CA LEU A 526 -39.61 28.27 50.77
C LEU A 526 -39.28 29.44 51.71
N LYS A 527 -38.11 30.08 51.57
CA LYS A 527 -37.76 31.28 52.35
C LYS A 527 -38.68 32.47 52.04
N ARG A 528 -39.06 32.69 50.78
CA ARG A 528 -40.04 33.71 50.39
C ARG A 528 -41.43 33.40 50.97
N LYS A 529 -41.85 32.12 50.96
CA LYS A 529 -43.12 31.67 51.52
C LYS A 529 -43.18 31.80 53.04
N THR A 530 -42.10 31.48 53.77
CA THR A 530 -42.02 31.72 55.22
C THR A 530 -41.94 33.19 55.57
N PHE A 531 -41.20 34.01 54.80
CA PHE A 531 -41.13 35.47 54.99
C PHE A 531 -42.49 36.15 54.77
N MET A 532 -43.21 35.80 53.69
CA MET A 532 -44.58 36.27 53.45
C MET A 532 -45.53 35.80 54.56
N ARG A 533 -45.43 34.54 55.01
CA ARG A 533 -46.27 34.01 56.10
C ARG A 533 -46.02 34.74 57.43
N TRP A 534 -44.77 35.11 57.72
CA TRP A 534 -44.38 35.90 58.89
C TRP A 534 -44.95 37.33 58.83
N LEU A 535 -44.86 37.99 57.68
CA LEU A 535 -45.44 39.33 57.44
C LEU A 535 -46.97 39.36 57.61
N PHE A 536 -47.69 38.31 57.23
CA PHE A 536 -49.15 38.26 57.40
C PHE A 536 -49.59 37.82 58.81
N THR A 537 -48.75 37.17 59.60
CA THR A 537 -49.06 36.86 61.01
C THR A 537 -48.91 38.05 61.96
N SER A 538 -48.13 39.07 61.62
CA SER A 538 -47.89 40.23 62.51
C SER A 538 -49.05 41.23 62.60
N LYS A 539 -50.08 41.12 61.75
CA LYS A 539 -51.19 42.08 61.64
C LYS A 539 -52.49 41.68 62.37
N LYS A 540 -52.48 40.68 63.26
CA LYS A 540 -53.71 40.07 63.81
C LYS A 540 -53.95 40.19 65.33
N THR A 541 -53.21 41.04 66.05
CA THR A 541 -53.30 41.12 67.54
C THR A 541 -53.65 42.50 68.12
N THR A 542 -54.00 43.49 67.30
CA THR A 542 -54.47 44.80 67.79
C THR A 542 -55.62 45.33 66.93
N ILE A 543 -56.64 45.90 67.59
CA ILE A 543 -57.91 46.43 67.04
C ILE A 543 -59.02 45.35 66.86
N GLU A 544 -59.46 44.78 67.99
CA GLU A 544 -60.87 44.40 68.21
C GLU A 544 -61.30 44.84 69.62
N LYS A 545 -61.72 46.10 69.75
CA LYS A 545 -62.49 46.58 70.91
C LYS A 545 -63.19 47.92 70.61
N LEU A 546 -64.37 47.84 69.99
CA LEU A 546 -65.63 48.52 70.37
C LEU A 546 -66.70 48.26 69.28
N ARG A 547 -67.97 48.11 69.70
CA ARG A 547 -69.08 47.59 68.88
C ARG A 547 -70.00 48.71 68.36
N SER A 548 -70.65 48.47 67.21
CA SER A 548 -72.11 48.67 67.07
C SER A 548 -72.75 48.07 65.79
N VAL A 549 -73.64 47.07 65.99
CA VAL A 549 -74.92 46.82 65.27
C VAL A 549 -74.91 46.32 63.78
N SER A 550 -75.75 45.31 63.52
CA SER A 550 -75.98 44.56 62.26
C SER A 550 -77.09 45.17 61.37
N PRO A 551 -77.37 44.73 60.10
CA PRO A 551 -78.07 43.45 59.83
C PRO A 551 -77.88 42.73 58.45
N ALA A 552 -78.40 41.49 58.37
CA ALA A 552 -79.01 40.79 57.20
C ALA A 552 -78.22 40.21 55.97
N ARG A 553 -78.77 39.07 55.51
CA ARG A 553 -78.54 38.14 54.35
C ARG A 553 -78.33 38.80 52.94
N PRO A 554 -77.87 38.07 51.86
CA PRO A 554 -78.28 36.70 51.47
C PRO A 554 -77.28 35.74 50.72
N SER A 555 -77.73 34.48 50.56
CA SER A 555 -77.44 33.46 49.51
C SER A 555 -76.05 33.25 48.87
N SER A 556 -75.50 32.02 48.93
CA SER A 556 -75.43 31.04 47.81
C SER A 556 -74.35 29.94 47.97
N SER A 557 -74.68 28.72 47.49
CA SER A 557 -73.81 27.64 46.98
C SER A 557 -72.65 27.02 47.81
N SER A 558 -72.43 25.72 47.54
CA SER A 558 -71.27 24.86 47.87
C SER A 558 -71.05 24.49 49.35
N GLU A 559 -70.76 23.25 49.78
CA GLU A 559 -70.52 21.92 49.13
C GLU A 559 -69.55 21.85 47.93
N PRO A 560 -68.48 21.02 47.93
CA PRO A 560 -68.16 19.95 48.88
C PRO A 560 -66.68 19.97 49.34
N ASN A 561 -66.24 18.88 49.99
CA ASN A 561 -64.96 18.16 49.77
C ASN A 561 -63.67 18.96 49.40
N HIS A 562 -62.49 18.73 49.99
CA HIS A 562 -61.99 17.53 50.69
C HIS A 562 -60.67 17.83 51.45
N VAL A 563 -60.39 17.02 52.48
CA VAL A 563 -59.07 16.58 52.99
C VAL A 563 -58.02 17.64 53.37
N HIS A 564 -57.73 17.70 54.67
CA HIS A 564 -56.53 18.35 55.23
C HIS A 564 -55.26 17.53 55.02
N THR A 565 -54.15 18.19 54.68
CA THR A 565 -52.80 17.64 54.90
C THR A 565 -51.84 18.69 55.47
N ALA A 566 -51.58 18.62 56.77
CA ALA A 566 -50.27 18.88 57.37
C ALA A 566 -50.32 18.61 58.88
N SER A 567 -49.61 17.57 59.33
CA SER A 567 -49.05 17.55 60.68
C SER A 567 -47.60 17.09 60.62
N LEU A 568 -46.76 17.80 61.37
CA LEU A 568 -45.38 17.45 61.66
C LEU A 568 -45.34 16.92 63.11
N SER A 569 -44.16 16.48 63.54
CA SER A 569 -43.78 16.28 64.95
C SER A 569 -44.23 14.94 65.57
N LYS A 570 -43.51 14.35 66.54
CA LYS A 570 -42.36 14.88 67.31
C LYS A 570 -41.48 13.75 67.88
N ASN A 571 -40.22 14.13 68.13
CA ASN A 571 -39.15 13.44 68.86
C ASN A 571 -39.55 12.67 70.16
N LEU A 572 -38.76 11.66 70.55
CA LEU A 572 -37.83 11.69 71.73
C LEU A 572 -36.91 10.42 71.69
N ILE A 573 -35.57 10.50 71.81
CA ILE A 573 -34.72 10.35 73.03
C ILE A 573 -34.88 8.95 73.69
N THR A 574 -33.85 8.10 73.88
CA THR A 574 -32.67 8.31 74.76
C THR A 574 -31.43 7.44 74.44
N LYS A 575 -30.26 7.98 74.83
CA LYS A 575 -28.90 7.41 75.06
C LYS A 575 -28.87 6.30 76.17
N PRO A 576 -27.73 5.71 76.62
CA PRO A 576 -26.32 5.78 76.15
C PRO A 576 -25.48 4.45 76.21
N GLN A 577 -24.18 4.59 75.85
CA GLN A 577 -22.97 4.10 76.57
C GLN A 577 -22.10 2.94 75.99
N ASN A 578 -20.79 3.11 76.23
CA ASN A 578 -19.64 2.37 75.70
C ASN A 578 -19.50 0.93 76.22
N THR A 579 -18.80 0.06 75.46
CA THR A 579 -17.50 -0.53 75.92
C THR A 579 -16.77 -1.28 74.78
N ASN A 580 -15.43 -1.37 74.90
CA ASN A 580 -14.56 -2.24 74.07
C ASN A 580 -14.69 -3.71 74.52
N ILE A 581 -14.44 -4.68 73.63
CA ILE A 581 -13.41 -5.75 73.76
C ILE A 581 -13.43 -6.75 72.58
N GLN A 582 -12.27 -7.35 72.30
CA GLN A 582 -11.94 -8.27 71.20
C GLN A 582 -12.48 -9.70 71.39
N LYS A 583 -12.77 -10.43 70.29
CA LYS A 583 -11.98 -11.60 69.80
C LYS A 583 -12.59 -12.26 68.53
N ARG A 584 -11.69 -12.88 67.74
CA ARG A 584 -11.75 -14.13 66.90
C ARG A 584 -13.12 -14.66 66.42
N GLU A 585 -13.26 -15.35 65.29
CA GLU A 585 -12.38 -15.99 64.28
C GLU A 585 -13.23 -16.00 62.96
N GLY A 586 -12.74 -16.07 61.72
CA GLY A 586 -11.84 -17.07 61.16
C GLY A 586 -12.48 -17.74 59.92
N SER A 587 -12.00 -17.40 58.72
CA SER A 587 -12.05 -18.19 57.47
C SER A 587 -13.39 -18.44 56.73
N ARG A 588 -13.40 -18.08 55.43
CA ARG A 588 -13.63 -19.03 54.32
C ARG A 588 -12.84 -18.57 53.07
N ARG A 589 -12.23 -19.52 52.37
CA ARG A 589 -11.28 -19.31 51.25
C ARG A 589 -11.99 -19.17 49.89
N PRO A 590 -11.35 -18.52 48.88
CA PRO A 590 -11.66 -18.66 47.45
C PRO A 590 -10.83 -19.78 46.78
N LEU A 591 -11.14 -20.07 45.50
CA LEU A 591 -10.40 -20.77 44.40
C LEU A 591 -11.35 -21.73 43.63
N PRO A 592 -11.07 -22.12 42.36
CA PRO A 592 -10.57 -21.32 41.23
C PRO A 592 -11.39 -21.53 39.93
N TYR A 593 -11.24 -20.63 38.94
CA TYR A 593 -11.72 -20.89 37.56
C TYR A 593 -10.72 -21.77 36.80
N GLN A 594 -11.22 -22.73 36.03
CA GLN A 594 -10.40 -23.60 35.18
C GLN A 594 -10.13 -23.00 33.80
N ILE A 595 -8.92 -23.24 33.30
CA ILE A 595 -8.51 -23.05 31.90
C ILE A 595 -8.83 -24.36 31.16
N ILE A 596 -9.35 -24.27 29.93
CA ILE A 596 -9.48 -25.43 29.04
C ILE A 596 -8.72 -25.15 27.74
N ASP A 597 -7.79 -26.04 27.46
CA ASP A 597 -7.00 -26.17 26.24
C ASP A 597 -7.53 -27.40 25.48
N ILE A 598 -7.63 -27.34 24.15
CA ILE A 598 -7.98 -28.49 23.29
C ILE A 598 -7.16 -28.42 22.00
N SER A 599 -6.29 -29.42 21.83
CA SER A 599 -5.51 -29.68 20.62
C SER A 599 -5.92 -31.04 20.01
N ASP A 600 -6.39 -31.02 18.75
CA ASP A 600 -6.47 -32.14 17.80
C ASP A 600 -7.30 -33.42 18.18
N PRO A 601 -7.47 -34.42 17.27
CA PRO A 601 -8.38 -34.30 16.12
C PRO A 601 -9.33 -35.52 15.94
N VAL A 602 -10.49 -35.37 15.29
CA VAL A 602 -11.44 -36.50 15.05
C VAL A 602 -11.90 -36.59 13.58
N LYS A 603 -12.13 -37.83 13.15
CA LYS A 603 -12.21 -38.33 11.76
C LYS A 603 -13.54 -38.02 11.04
N THR A 604 -13.46 -38.08 9.72
CA THR A 604 -14.55 -38.03 8.73
C THR A 604 -15.53 -39.21 8.82
N HIS A 605 -16.81 -38.94 8.58
CA HIS A 605 -17.81 -39.92 8.11
C HIS A 605 -18.70 -39.31 7.02
N ASP A 606 -19.24 -40.19 6.16
CA ASP A 606 -19.81 -39.87 4.84
C ASP A 606 -21.33 -39.64 4.78
N LEU A 607 -21.73 -38.68 3.91
CA LEU A 607 -23.02 -38.55 3.20
C LEU A 607 -24.34 -38.39 4.03
N PRO A 608 -25.48 -37.95 3.42
CA PRO A 608 -25.73 -37.65 2.01
C PRO A 608 -26.23 -36.22 1.67
N GLN A 609 -26.23 -35.91 0.36
CA GLN A 609 -26.72 -34.64 -0.20
C GLN A 609 -28.26 -34.47 -0.09
N LEU A 610 -28.71 -33.27 0.27
CA LEU A 610 -30.11 -32.85 0.12
C LEU A 610 -30.28 -32.01 -1.16
N ARG A 611 -31.22 -32.40 -2.04
CA ARG A 611 -31.58 -31.62 -3.24
C ARG A 611 -32.56 -30.50 -2.89
N THR A 612 -32.32 -29.30 -3.40
CA THR A 612 -33.31 -28.20 -3.45
C THR A 612 -33.80 -27.96 -4.89
N PRO A 613 -35.08 -27.62 -5.12
CA PRO A 613 -35.69 -27.64 -6.45
C PRO A 613 -35.31 -26.44 -7.33
N GLN A 614 -35.19 -26.68 -8.64
CA GLN A 614 -35.02 -25.63 -9.65
C GLN A 614 -36.31 -24.84 -9.86
N ARG A 615 -36.19 -23.51 -9.98
CA ARG A 615 -37.27 -22.61 -10.38
C ARG A 615 -37.19 -22.35 -11.88
N VAL A 616 -38.20 -22.77 -12.63
CA VAL A 616 -38.30 -22.54 -14.09
C VAL A 616 -38.70 -21.09 -14.36
N LEU A 617 -38.04 -20.44 -15.34
CA LEU A 617 -38.48 -19.17 -15.94
C LEU A 617 -39.11 -19.44 -17.33
N PRO A 618 -40.15 -18.69 -17.73
CA PRO A 618 -40.80 -18.86 -19.03
C PRO A 618 -39.98 -18.25 -20.19
N PRO A 619 -40.20 -18.71 -21.44
CA PRO A 619 -39.47 -18.23 -22.62
C PRO A 619 -39.96 -16.85 -23.11
N LEU A 620 -39.04 -16.06 -23.68
CA LEU A 620 -39.32 -14.81 -24.37
C LEU A 620 -39.67 -15.04 -25.87
N PRO A 621 -40.44 -14.14 -26.52
CA PRO A 621 -40.94 -14.37 -27.88
C PRO A 621 -39.88 -14.16 -28.98
N GLN A 622 -40.02 -14.90 -30.09
CA GLN A 622 -39.27 -14.67 -31.32
C GLN A 622 -39.98 -13.64 -32.23
N LEU A 623 -39.18 -12.85 -32.96
CA LEU A 623 -39.59 -11.96 -34.05
C LEU A 623 -38.72 -12.26 -35.30
N PRO A 624 -39.16 -11.93 -36.53
CA PRO A 624 -39.08 -12.91 -37.63
C PRO A 624 -37.84 -12.81 -38.51
N CYS A 625 -37.56 -13.93 -39.18
CA CYS A 625 -36.54 -14.04 -40.22
C CYS A 625 -36.94 -13.25 -41.48
N HIS A 626 -36.05 -12.36 -41.96
CA HIS A 626 -36.15 -11.75 -43.29
C HIS A 626 -35.09 -12.33 -44.24
N GLN A 627 -35.46 -12.34 -45.52
CA GLN A 627 -34.88 -13.22 -46.55
C GLN A 627 -33.50 -12.78 -47.03
N ALA A 628 -32.66 -13.76 -47.39
CA ALA A 628 -31.40 -13.52 -48.07
C ALA A 628 -31.63 -13.00 -49.50
N VAL A 629 -30.88 -11.96 -49.88
CA VAL A 629 -30.82 -11.39 -51.23
C VAL A 629 -29.44 -11.71 -51.83
N PRO A 630 -29.30 -12.02 -53.13
CA PRO A 630 -28.04 -12.51 -53.69
C PRO A 630 -26.91 -11.48 -53.68
N GLU A 631 -25.69 -11.92 -53.41
CA GLU A 631 -24.49 -11.08 -53.53
C GLU A 631 -24.28 -10.61 -54.97
N ARG A 632 -24.07 -9.29 -55.13
CA ARG A 632 -23.64 -8.68 -56.40
C ARG A 632 -22.10 -8.57 -56.39
N PRO A 633 -21.39 -8.90 -57.49
CA PRO A 633 -19.93 -8.82 -57.53
C PRO A 633 -19.42 -7.40 -57.32
N LEU A 634 -18.29 -7.28 -56.61
CA LEU A 634 -17.57 -6.01 -56.44
C LEU A 634 -16.97 -5.53 -57.78
N PRO A 635 -16.91 -4.21 -58.04
CA PRO A 635 -16.40 -3.65 -59.28
C PRO A 635 -14.88 -3.81 -59.41
N ALA A 636 -14.41 -4.04 -60.64
CA ALA A 636 -12.99 -4.18 -60.94
C ALA A 636 -12.21 -2.86 -60.76
N THR A 637 -11.08 -2.93 -60.04
CA THR A 637 -10.13 -1.82 -59.92
C THR A 637 -9.33 -1.61 -61.21
N PRO A 638 -9.06 -0.36 -61.63
CA PRO A 638 -8.35 -0.07 -62.87
C PRO A 638 -6.85 -0.39 -62.79
N SER A 639 -6.28 -0.75 -63.93
CA SER A 639 -4.87 -1.11 -64.08
C SER A 639 -3.95 0.11 -64.25
N LEU A 640 -2.85 0.12 -63.49
CA LEU A 640 -1.73 1.05 -63.66
C LEU A 640 -0.40 0.28 -63.79
N ARG A 641 0.58 0.94 -64.40
CA ARG A 641 1.64 0.28 -65.20
C ARG A 641 2.79 -0.31 -64.38
N PHE A 642 3.39 -1.36 -64.95
CA PHE A 642 4.66 -1.93 -64.52
C PHE A 642 5.79 -0.88 -64.43
N THR A 643 6.55 -0.93 -63.35
CA THR A 643 8.00 -0.67 -63.34
C THR A 643 8.69 -1.87 -62.71
N GLN A 644 9.90 -2.19 -63.18
CA GLN A 644 10.55 -3.49 -63.01
C GLN A 644 11.64 -3.40 -61.93
N GLU A 645 11.52 -4.15 -60.84
CA GLU A 645 12.58 -4.33 -59.85
C GLU A 645 12.90 -5.82 -59.59
N ASN A 646 14.16 -6.06 -59.22
CA ASN A 646 14.80 -7.38 -59.18
C ASN A 646 14.38 -8.24 -57.96
N PRO A 647 14.54 -9.59 -58.04
CA PRO A 647 14.11 -10.50 -56.99
C PRO A 647 14.95 -10.38 -55.69
N LYS A 648 14.27 -10.38 -54.54
CA LYS A 648 14.90 -10.44 -53.20
C LYS A 648 15.39 -11.86 -52.86
N PRO A 649 16.51 -12.02 -52.12
CA PRO A 649 17.00 -13.30 -51.65
C PRO A 649 16.25 -13.81 -50.40
N ASN A 650 16.37 -15.13 -50.14
CA ASN A 650 15.77 -15.84 -49.00
C ASN A 650 16.35 -15.44 -47.63
N PRO A 651 15.60 -15.64 -46.52
CA PRO A 651 16.01 -15.23 -45.18
C PRO A 651 17.19 -16.05 -44.60
N PRO A 652 18.05 -15.45 -43.75
CA PRO A 652 19.23 -16.11 -43.21
C PRO A 652 18.93 -17.13 -42.10
N ARG A 653 19.77 -18.18 -42.01
CA ARG A 653 19.77 -19.16 -40.91
C ARG A 653 20.59 -18.64 -39.72
N LYS A 654 20.27 -19.13 -38.51
CA LYS A 654 20.91 -18.77 -37.24
C LYS A 654 22.43 -19.04 -37.23
N PRO A 655 23.28 -18.18 -36.63
CA PRO A 655 24.68 -18.49 -36.33
C PRO A 655 24.83 -19.41 -35.11
N LEU A 656 25.97 -20.11 -35.05
CA LEU A 656 26.49 -20.81 -33.87
C LEU A 656 27.38 -19.88 -33.02
N PRO A 657 27.62 -20.17 -31.71
CA PRO A 657 28.35 -19.28 -30.81
C PRO A 657 29.86 -19.22 -31.11
N ALA A 658 30.50 -18.12 -30.68
CA ALA A 658 31.93 -17.87 -30.85
C ALA A 658 32.70 -17.94 -29.53
N ASP A 659 33.90 -18.50 -29.57
CA ASP A 659 34.87 -18.52 -28.46
C ASP A 659 35.84 -17.31 -28.55
N PRO A 660 36.48 -16.88 -27.45
CA PRO A 660 37.13 -15.58 -27.36
C PRO A 660 38.63 -15.59 -27.69
N LEU A 661 39.11 -14.55 -28.39
CA LEU A 661 40.56 -14.28 -28.52
C LEU A 661 40.94 -12.81 -28.26
N THR A 662 41.74 -12.67 -27.20
CA THR A 662 42.86 -11.73 -26.99
C THR A 662 42.92 -10.38 -27.73
N ARG A 663 43.02 -9.32 -26.91
CA ARG A 663 43.12 -7.90 -27.29
C ARG A 663 44.59 -7.45 -27.39
N ALA A 664 45.00 -6.88 -28.52
CA ALA A 664 46.28 -6.18 -28.67
C ALA A 664 46.06 -4.76 -29.25
N ARG A 665 46.79 -3.77 -28.72
CA ARG A 665 46.73 -2.35 -29.14
C ARG A 665 47.84 -2.03 -30.14
N TYR A 666 47.56 -1.15 -31.09
CA TYR A 666 48.58 -0.31 -31.75
C TYR A 666 48.05 1.13 -31.90
N ASN A 667 48.95 2.11 -31.80
CA ASN A 667 48.63 3.54 -31.69
C ASN A 667 48.69 4.28 -33.03
N SER A 668 47.93 5.38 -33.13
CA SER A 668 48.07 6.43 -34.15
C SER A 668 49.31 7.32 -33.91
N ALA A 669 49.65 8.13 -34.91
CA ALA A 669 50.81 9.04 -34.89
C ALA A 669 50.45 10.51 -35.23
N CYS A 670 51.32 11.43 -34.77
CA CYS A 670 51.40 12.86 -35.07
C CYS A 670 50.28 13.77 -34.47
N THR A 671 50.54 15.00 -34.00
CA THR A 671 51.67 15.93 -34.27
C THR A 671 51.92 16.95 -33.13
N ALA A 672 53.08 17.62 -33.14
CA ALA A 672 53.46 18.89 -32.46
C ALA A 672 54.04 18.89 -31.02
N VAL A 673 54.81 19.96 -30.73
CA VAL A 673 56.03 20.14 -29.87
C VAL A 673 56.11 21.65 -29.50
N PRO A 674 56.92 22.23 -28.54
CA PRO A 674 57.95 21.70 -27.61
C PRO A 674 57.83 22.09 -26.10
N GLY A 675 58.70 21.50 -25.25
CA GLY A 675 59.06 22.03 -23.91
C GLY A 675 60.27 21.30 -23.30
N HIS A 676 61.26 22.03 -22.75
CA HIS A 676 62.57 21.48 -22.32
C HIS A 676 62.59 20.77 -20.95
N ALA A 677 63.34 19.66 -20.85
CA ALA A 677 64.52 19.50 -19.95
C ALA A 677 65.18 18.10 -20.13
N LYS A 678 66.50 17.98 -19.95
CA LYS A 678 67.27 16.72 -20.12
C LYS A 678 67.71 16.12 -18.78
N ALA A 679 67.69 14.79 -18.69
CA ALA A 679 68.67 13.98 -17.95
C ALA A 679 68.77 12.58 -18.60
N LEU A 680 69.98 12.02 -18.74
CA LEU A 680 70.22 10.69 -19.32
C LEU A 680 70.40 9.59 -18.24
N PRO A 681 70.26 8.29 -18.58
CA PRO A 681 70.14 7.20 -17.60
C PRO A 681 71.42 6.37 -17.38
N HIS A 682 71.43 5.57 -16.30
CA HIS A 682 72.36 4.45 -16.10
C HIS A 682 71.79 3.12 -16.63
N VAL A 683 72.67 2.13 -16.83
CA VAL A 683 72.43 0.91 -17.63
C VAL A 683 72.82 -0.37 -16.84
N ALA A 684 72.21 -1.51 -17.23
CA ALA A 684 72.58 -2.92 -16.98
C ALA A 684 72.00 -3.63 -15.73
N PRO A 685 71.85 -4.98 -15.75
CA PRO A 685 71.56 -5.87 -16.88
C PRO A 685 70.43 -6.92 -16.65
N VAL A 686 70.08 -7.67 -17.70
CA VAL A 686 68.99 -8.66 -17.79
C VAL A 686 69.42 -10.09 -17.40
N ARG A 687 68.48 -10.92 -16.91
CA ARG A 687 68.64 -12.36 -16.64
C ARG A 687 67.66 -13.19 -17.49
N PRO A 688 68.06 -14.31 -18.13
CA PRO A 688 67.21 -15.06 -19.08
C PRO A 688 66.34 -16.16 -18.44
N ALA A 689 65.32 -16.61 -19.19
CA ALA A 689 64.30 -17.59 -18.79
C ALA A 689 64.66 -19.06 -19.14
N PRO A 690 64.05 -20.08 -18.49
CA PRO A 690 64.37 -21.50 -18.68
C PRO A 690 63.66 -22.17 -19.88
N LYS A 691 64.17 -23.34 -20.29
CA LYS A 691 63.70 -24.13 -21.46
C LYS A 691 62.75 -25.28 -21.08
N HIS A 692 61.92 -25.72 -22.03
CA HIS A 692 61.04 -26.90 -21.94
C HIS A 692 61.80 -28.25 -22.04
N PRO A 693 61.27 -29.34 -21.44
CA PRO A 693 61.67 -30.73 -21.71
C PRO A 693 60.94 -31.34 -22.94
N PRO A 694 61.42 -32.48 -23.50
CA PRO A 694 60.99 -33.02 -24.80
C PRO A 694 59.83 -34.05 -24.75
N GLN A 695 59.29 -34.37 -25.93
CA GLN A 695 58.28 -35.42 -26.16
C GLN A 695 58.91 -36.83 -26.27
N GLU A 696 58.19 -37.85 -25.80
CA GLU A 696 58.34 -39.26 -26.22
C GLU A 696 57.08 -39.73 -26.98
N SER A 697 57.15 -40.90 -27.62
CA SER A 697 56.23 -41.28 -28.70
C SER A 697 55.70 -42.71 -28.63
N ARG A 698 54.46 -42.89 -29.14
CA ARG A 698 53.79 -44.16 -29.54
C ARG A 698 53.53 -45.22 -28.47
N SER A 699 52.25 -45.58 -28.32
CA SER A 699 51.72 -46.77 -29.01
C SER A 699 50.20 -46.69 -29.21
N SER A 700 49.73 -47.35 -30.27
CA SER A 700 48.32 -47.50 -30.63
C SER A 700 47.77 -48.84 -30.12
N ASN A 701 46.53 -48.87 -29.62
CA ASN A 701 45.70 -50.07 -29.71
C ASN A 701 44.19 -49.73 -29.64
N THR A 702 43.49 -50.15 -30.69
CA THR A 702 42.02 -50.24 -30.82
C THR A 702 41.50 -51.53 -30.18
N VAL A 703 40.39 -51.50 -29.44
CA VAL A 703 39.37 -52.57 -29.42
C VAL A 703 37.98 -51.95 -29.15
N ASP A 704 36.97 -52.50 -29.81
CA ASP A 704 35.57 -52.07 -29.88
C ASP A 704 34.67 -52.42 -28.68
N VAL A 705 33.62 -51.59 -28.54
CA VAL A 705 32.20 -51.92 -28.29
C VAL A 705 31.84 -53.05 -27.30
N LYS A 706 31.19 -52.65 -26.19
CA LYS A 706 29.82 -53.10 -25.88
C LYS A 706 29.06 -52.11 -25.01
#